data_AF-A0A916YG02-F1
#
_entry.id   AF-A0A916YG02-F1
#
_cell.length_a   1.000
_cell.length_b   1.000
_cell.length_c   1.000
_cell.angle_alpha   90.00
_cell.angle_beta   90.00
_cell.angle_gamma   90.00
#
_symmetry.space_group_name_H-M   'P 1'
#
loop_
_entity.id
_entity.type
_entity.pdbx_description
1 polymer ?
#
loop_
_entity_poly.entity_id
_entity_poly.type
_entity_poly.pdbx_seq_one_letter_code
_entity_poly.pdbx_strand_id
1 'polypeptide(L)'
;MKKVKILILTMLLLTGQGKMLLAQFVCGSPSPSEAQKKELLELFQKFTQQKNSRAITNYRVAVKANVVSANNASSFLSESDVRAIINNANTYLQNINIQLYLYNDKVYQIKNDQYADFKIVDEAALRQANDVSDAINIYFVKYITLQNLTILSGYAALPSYSASTNRIFYSYFERTEDDFNNLKNKTFLHEIGHYFGLLHTFQDSNNPDISKRELVTRGAGSNCVTTGDQLCDTPADPFERLPLIYAYNCDQKTPADLQDANGETFSPPIDNIMSYQQRCGNIFTEQQYQKMQASFAIRFSPLAEYQITARSANFLTINTLDKKVYCVGDSLKISFDLEGMFENNNQLFVDISDKNGKNFQRIESKFVADKIAIKLPFSLPEGDDYRVRLTATRPETISPISEHFAVRTYPNATISSTKSSINAGESTDLVVSLGGSGTWSFQLSDGTLVENFRQNSYVVSRTPAESTTYSVVSVKNMCGTGSTGNSASVNVVQPQIQAEALSTSTICQGQSIRLSISIVGKLSSNSQLVIQISDPTGNNFTDLPTQVSLFTLSAQIPPGFQTGTGYRIKVAAKNTEYFSSVLGPFSIITPPSPPVVVENYSFCQNSETSPLTATGTNLKWYTGELDVKPFLNITPPTGNSGTYSYYVSQSNSYGCESKRAKINVTIIPLATAIISGDVSMLKGDSTLLNVNLTGELPIELKLSDGRSFICNKTPFPIEVRPTKSTTYSIKEIKNSCGIGIVNGSAKITVLEPLADEEAVIEQVKVYPNPTSEQVFVEFVSSTSQNSSINIIDVGGKIIQTRNIKGLGKQHEVFDVSSYSAGIYFIKTDSDKRVSIKKLIIEK
;
A
#
# COMPACT_ATOMS: atom_id res chain seq x y z
N MET A 1 70.69 2.00 31.55
CA MET A 1 71.57 0.89 31.13
C MET A 1 70.74 -0.38 30.89
N LYS A 2 71.30 -1.43 30.27
CA LYS A 2 70.57 -2.66 29.85
C LYS A 2 70.16 -3.58 31.02
N LYS A 3 69.15 -4.42 30.75
CA LYS A 3 68.72 -5.73 31.36
C LYS A 3 67.24 -5.67 31.83
N VAL A 4 66.39 -6.70 31.66
CA VAL A 4 66.43 -7.93 30.83
C VAL A 4 64.96 -8.31 30.52
N LYS A 5 64.67 -8.99 29.40
CA LYS A 5 63.32 -9.51 29.13
C LYS A 5 63.01 -10.72 30.03
N ILE A 6 61.95 -10.64 30.82
CA ILE A 6 61.17 -11.80 31.28
C ILE A 6 59.73 -11.55 30.81
N LEU A 7 59.21 -12.46 29.98
CA LEU A 7 57.85 -12.35 29.46
C LEU A 7 56.91 -13.11 30.42
N ILE A 8 56.26 -12.39 31.33
CA ILE A 8 55.20 -12.97 32.17
C ILE A 8 53.97 -13.14 31.29
N LEU A 9 53.76 -14.35 30.77
CA LEU A 9 52.49 -14.72 30.14
C LEU A 9 51.48 -15.00 31.25
N THR A 10 50.40 -14.25 31.30
CA THR A 10 49.37 -14.35 32.35
C THR A 10 48.72 -15.73 32.31
N MET A 11 48.92 -16.52 33.37
CA MET A 11 48.34 -17.86 33.48
C MET A 11 46.83 -17.74 33.60
N LEU A 12 46.09 -18.22 32.59
CA LEU A 12 44.64 -18.12 32.56
C LEU A 12 44.02 -18.93 33.71
N LEU A 13 43.23 -18.26 34.55
CA LEU A 13 42.31 -18.91 35.49
C LEU A 13 41.14 -19.51 34.71
N LEU A 14 41.41 -20.59 33.98
CA LEU A 14 40.38 -21.48 33.45
C LEU A 14 39.76 -22.25 34.62
N THR A 15 38.59 -21.78 35.05
CA THR A 15 37.73 -22.50 35.99
C THR A 15 37.43 -23.91 35.45
N GLY A 16 37.44 -24.89 36.35
CA GLY A 16 37.50 -26.31 35.97
C GLY A 16 36.20 -26.86 35.40
N GLN A 17 36.02 -26.80 34.07
CA GLN A 17 35.02 -27.60 33.34
C GLN A 17 35.59 -28.39 32.15
N GLY A 18 36.79 -28.07 31.68
CA GLY A 18 37.40 -28.67 30.47
C GLY A 18 37.91 -30.12 30.56
N LYS A 19 37.49 -30.92 31.57
CA LYS A 19 37.96 -32.32 31.76
C LYS A 19 36.89 -33.40 31.97
N MET A 20 35.62 -33.05 32.19
CA MET A 20 34.56 -34.07 32.43
C MET A 20 33.86 -34.55 31.15
N LEU A 21 33.98 -33.84 30.03
CA LEU A 21 33.22 -34.11 28.80
C LEU A 21 33.55 -35.46 28.10
N LEU A 22 34.63 -36.14 28.50
CA LEU A 22 35.07 -37.41 27.92
C LEU A 22 34.52 -38.66 28.64
N ALA A 23 33.85 -38.50 29.80
CA ALA A 23 33.51 -39.63 30.67
C ALA A 23 32.09 -40.22 30.47
N GLN A 24 31.19 -39.52 29.76
CA GLN A 24 29.75 -39.83 29.81
C GLN A 24 29.29 -41.01 28.93
N PHE A 25 30.05 -41.44 27.91
CA PHE A 25 29.64 -42.52 26.98
C PHE A 25 30.79 -43.44 26.57
N VAL A 26 31.44 -44.08 27.55
CA VAL A 26 32.36 -45.20 27.30
C VAL A 26 31.73 -46.46 27.89
N CYS A 27 31.12 -47.31 27.06
CA CYS A 27 30.74 -48.66 27.48
C CYS A 27 32.03 -49.51 27.62
N GLY A 28 32.08 -50.30 28.69
CA GLY A 28 33.20 -51.18 29.02
C GLY A 28 32.93 -52.66 28.77
N SER A 29 31.85 -52.99 28.07
CA SER A 29 31.52 -54.36 27.69
C SER A 29 32.68 -54.96 26.86
N PRO A 30 33.31 -56.07 27.30
CA PRO A 30 34.50 -56.59 26.63
C PRO A 30 34.24 -56.98 25.17
N SER A 31 35.16 -56.62 24.27
CA SER A 31 35.10 -56.99 22.85
C SER A 31 34.94 -58.51 22.70
N PRO A 32 34.01 -58.98 21.85
CA PRO A 32 33.70 -60.40 21.74
C PRO A 32 34.82 -61.18 21.06
N SER A 33 35.15 -62.35 21.59
CA SER A 33 36.01 -63.31 20.87
C SER A 33 35.30 -63.86 19.63
N GLU A 34 36.09 -64.32 18.64
CA GLU A 34 35.55 -64.99 17.44
C GLU A 34 34.65 -66.18 17.77
N ALA A 35 34.95 -66.90 18.87
CA ALA A 35 34.10 -67.99 19.36
C ALA A 35 32.72 -67.50 19.81
N GLN A 36 32.66 -66.40 20.58
CA GLN A 36 31.39 -65.81 21.03
C GLN A 36 30.60 -65.20 19.85
N LYS A 37 31.27 -64.48 18.94
CA LYS A 37 30.65 -63.98 17.70
C LYS A 37 30.03 -65.12 16.90
N LYS A 38 30.72 -66.25 16.76
CA LYS A 38 30.20 -67.44 16.06
C LYS A 38 29.04 -68.10 16.80
N GLU A 39 29.14 -68.29 18.12
CA GLU A 39 28.09 -68.93 18.92
C GLU A 39 26.77 -68.12 18.88
N LEU A 40 26.85 -66.80 19.08
CA LEU A 40 25.68 -65.92 19.03
C LEU A 40 25.05 -65.86 17.63
N LEU A 41 25.85 -65.88 16.57
CA LEU A 41 25.35 -65.91 15.18
C LEU A 41 24.69 -67.25 14.86
N GLU A 42 25.30 -68.39 15.20
CA GLU A 42 24.68 -69.70 15.03
C GLU A 42 23.36 -69.81 15.80
N LEU A 43 23.28 -69.24 17.00
CA LEU A 43 22.08 -69.24 17.83
C LEU A 43 20.97 -68.39 17.21
N PHE A 44 21.29 -67.20 16.70
CA PHE A 44 20.37 -66.33 15.97
C PHE A 44 19.86 -66.94 14.66
N GLN A 45 20.73 -67.62 13.91
CA GLN A 45 20.34 -68.35 12.69
C GLN A 45 19.41 -69.53 13.00
N LYS A 46 19.70 -70.31 14.05
CA LYS A 46 18.83 -71.41 14.51
C LYS A 46 17.47 -70.88 15.01
N PHE A 47 17.45 -69.75 15.70
CA PHE A 47 16.23 -69.09 16.19
C PHE A 47 15.34 -68.60 15.04
N THR A 48 15.91 -67.85 14.08
CA THR A 48 15.16 -67.30 12.94
C THR A 48 14.57 -68.39 12.04
N GLN A 49 15.30 -69.48 11.80
CA GLN A 49 14.79 -70.66 11.09
C GLN A 49 13.61 -71.35 11.81
N GLN A 50 13.50 -71.23 13.13
CA GLN A 50 12.45 -71.87 13.94
C GLN A 50 11.24 -70.97 14.24
N LYS A 51 11.28 -69.66 13.89
CA LYS A 51 10.29 -68.64 14.31
C LYS A 51 8.82 -69.04 14.02
N ASN A 52 8.57 -69.77 12.94
CA ASN A 52 7.23 -70.21 12.52
C ASN A 52 6.66 -71.42 13.31
N SER A 53 7.36 -71.94 14.32
CA SER A 53 7.04 -73.23 14.96
C SER A 53 7.03 -73.23 16.50
N ARG A 54 7.33 -72.09 17.14
CA ARG A 54 7.30 -71.95 18.61
C ARG A 54 6.06 -71.17 19.05
N ALA A 55 5.41 -71.65 20.12
CA ALA A 55 4.53 -70.80 20.91
C ALA A 55 5.33 -69.65 21.51
N ILE A 56 4.74 -68.45 21.53
CA ILE A 56 5.33 -67.28 22.17
C ILE A 56 5.12 -67.43 23.69
N THR A 57 6.17 -67.21 24.47
CA THR A 57 6.12 -67.32 25.93
C THR A 57 6.49 -65.97 26.56
N ASN A 58 5.55 -65.39 27.32
CA ASN A 58 5.77 -64.16 28.07
C ASN A 58 6.45 -64.43 29.41
N TYR A 59 7.64 -63.86 29.61
CA TYR A 59 8.48 -64.06 30.78
C TYR A 59 8.51 -62.82 31.68
N ARG A 60 8.10 -62.99 32.95
CA ARG A 60 8.46 -62.04 34.01
C ARG A 60 9.79 -62.45 34.63
N VAL A 61 10.77 -61.56 34.55
CA VAL A 61 12.17 -61.78 34.93
C VAL A 61 12.54 -60.91 36.13
N ALA A 62 13.03 -61.54 37.18
CA ALA A 62 13.50 -60.83 38.36
C ALA A 62 14.82 -60.09 38.10
N VAL A 63 14.94 -58.86 38.60
CA VAL A 63 16.20 -58.10 38.65
C VAL A 63 16.51 -57.66 40.08
N LYS A 64 17.71 -57.98 40.57
CA LYS A 64 18.22 -57.48 41.85
C LYS A 64 18.97 -56.18 41.57
N ALA A 65 18.26 -55.07 41.69
CA ALA A 65 18.84 -53.73 41.54
C ALA A 65 19.56 -53.33 42.83
N ASN A 66 20.90 -53.36 42.79
CA ASN A 66 21.78 -52.89 43.85
C ASN A 66 22.22 -51.44 43.55
N VAL A 67 22.13 -50.56 44.53
CA VAL A 67 22.54 -49.15 44.44
C VAL A 67 23.64 -48.90 45.46
N VAL A 68 24.84 -48.64 44.97
CA VAL A 68 26.07 -48.54 45.77
C VAL A 68 26.38 -47.08 46.09
N SER A 69 26.72 -46.79 47.34
CA SER A 69 27.05 -45.44 47.79
C SER A 69 27.98 -45.45 49.02
N ALA A 70 28.67 -44.34 49.26
CA ALA A 70 29.47 -44.14 50.46
C ALA A 70 28.62 -44.25 51.74
N ASN A 71 29.24 -44.69 52.84
CA ASN A 71 28.59 -45.05 54.10
C ASN A 71 27.70 -43.93 54.65
N ASN A 72 28.23 -42.70 54.66
CA ASN A 72 27.57 -41.51 55.21
C ASN A 72 26.91 -40.61 54.14
N ALA A 73 26.82 -41.06 52.88
CA ALA A 73 26.17 -40.32 51.81
C ALA A 73 24.77 -40.85 51.52
N SER A 74 23.80 -39.97 51.23
CA SER A 74 22.60 -40.36 50.49
C SER A 74 23.01 -40.91 49.12
N SER A 75 22.30 -41.93 48.62
CA SER A 75 22.47 -42.30 47.21
C SER A 75 21.87 -41.21 46.33
N PHE A 76 22.51 -40.91 45.21
CA PHE A 76 21.94 -40.00 44.20
C PHE A 76 20.80 -40.66 43.40
N LEU A 77 20.72 -42.00 43.34
CA LEU A 77 19.57 -42.73 42.79
C LEU A 77 18.65 -43.19 43.92
N SER A 78 17.40 -42.72 43.89
CA SER A 78 16.33 -43.19 44.75
C SER A 78 15.64 -44.44 44.18
N GLU A 79 14.76 -45.06 44.97
CA GLU A 79 13.98 -46.21 44.50
C GLU A 79 13.02 -45.85 43.36
N SER A 80 12.41 -44.66 43.35
CA SER A 80 11.52 -44.24 42.26
C SER A 80 12.28 -44.03 40.94
N ASP A 81 13.54 -43.60 41.02
CA ASP A 81 14.42 -43.47 39.85
C ASP A 81 14.75 -44.82 39.22
N VAL A 82 15.10 -45.81 40.05
CA VAL A 82 15.36 -47.19 39.58
C VAL A 82 14.09 -47.82 39.03
N ARG A 83 12.94 -47.64 39.70
CA ARG A 83 11.63 -48.09 39.17
C ARG A 83 11.30 -47.40 37.83
N ALA A 84 11.63 -46.12 37.65
CA ALA A 84 11.45 -45.42 36.38
C ALA A 84 12.39 -45.94 35.26
N ILE A 85 13.63 -46.32 35.58
CA ILE A 85 14.56 -46.97 34.64
C ILE A 85 14.01 -48.34 34.19
N ILE A 86 13.59 -49.19 35.15
CA ILE A 86 13.02 -50.52 34.84
C ILE A 86 11.71 -50.39 34.03
N ASN A 87 10.84 -49.44 34.39
CA ASN A 87 9.61 -49.19 33.64
C ASN A 87 9.88 -48.70 32.22
N ASN A 88 10.89 -47.84 32.01
CA ASN A 88 11.30 -47.43 30.66
C ASN A 88 11.82 -48.63 29.85
N ALA A 89 12.69 -49.46 30.45
CA ALA A 89 13.25 -50.64 29.80
C ALA A 89 12.16 -51.63 29.33
N ASN A 90 11.13 -51.83 30.15
CA ASN A 90 9.99 -52.71 29.82
C ASN A 90 9.23 -52.28 28.55
N THR A 91 9.24 -50.99 28.17
CA THR A 91 8.61 -50.54 26.91
C THR A 91 9.34 -51.02 25.64
N TYR A 92 10.60 -51.42 25.76
CA TYR A 92 11.39 -52.03 24.68
C TYR A 92 11.43 -53.55 24.82
N LEU A 93 11.54 -54.06 26.06
CA LEU A 93 11.69 -55.49 26.34
C LEU A 93 10.40 -56.29 26.14
N GLN A 94 9.22 -55.65 26.12
CA GLN A 94 7.98 -56.26 25.65
C GLN A 94 8.09 -56.81 24.21
N ASN A 95 8.87 -56.18 23.33
CA ASN A 95 9.10 -56.67 21.96
C ASN A 95 9.89 -58.00 21.93
N ILE A 96 10.56 -58.36 23.03
CA ILE A 96 11.21 -59.66 23.22
C ILE A 96 10.46 -60.57 24.21
N ASN A 97 9.22 -60.23 24.58
CA ASN A 97 8.36 -60.96 25.54
C ASN A 97 8.95 -61.02 26.96
N ILE A 98 9.71 -59.98 27.36
CA ILE A 98 10.34 -59.85 28.69
C ILE A 98 9.73 -58.66 29.44
N GLN A 99 9.30 -58.91 30.69
CA GLN A 99 9.04 -57.85 31.66
C GLN A 99 9.95 -58.01 32.88
N LEU A 100 10.83 -57.04 33.09
CA LEU A 100 11.68 -56.95 34.28
C LEU A 100 10.85 -56.49 35.48
N TYR A 101 11.09 -57.10 36.66
CA TYR A 101 10.51 -56.66 37.93
C TYR A 101 11.55 -56.74 39.07
N LEU A 102 11.42 -55.88 40.07
CA LEU A 102 12.37 -55.83 41.19
C LEU A 102 12.29 -57.11 42.05
N TYR A 103 13.44 -57.70 42.33
CA TYR A 103 13.58 -58.90 43.15
C TYR A 103 13.13 -58.61 44.60
N ASN A 104 12.09 -59.30 45.06
CA ASN A 104 11.36 -58.99 46.31
C ASN A 104 10.82 -57.55 46.39
N ASP A 105 10.44 -56.98 45.23
CA ASP A 105 9.85 -55.66 45.03
C ASP A 105 10.55 -54.50 45.77
N LYS A 106 11.88 -54.49 45.77
CA LYS A 106 12.68 -53.46 46.45
C LYS A 106 14.01 -53.18 45.76
N VAL A 107 14.59 -52.00 46.05
CA VAL A 107 15.95 -51.64 45.66
C VAL A 107 16.92 -51.89 46.82
N TYR A 108 18.04 -52.54 46.54
CA TYR A 108 19.03 -52.95 47.55
C TYR A 108 20.11 -51.87 47.69
N GLN A 109 20.16 -51.18 48.84
CA GLN A 109 21.19 -50.16 49.10
C GLN A 109 22.46 -50.80 49.67
N ILE A 110 23.58 -50.64 48.98
CA ILE A 110 24.92 -51.07 49.45
C ILE A 110 25.67 -49.84 49.95
N LYS A 111 26.01 -49.84 51.24
CA LYS A 111 26.82 -48.81 51.89
C LYS A 111 28.24 -49.34 52.07
N ASN A 112 29.19 -48.78 51.30
CA ASN A 112 30.62 -49.06 51.44
C ASN A 112 31.45 -47.97 50.75
N ASP A 113 32.36 -47.34 51.50
CA ASP A 113 33.26 -46.31 50.97
C ASP A 113 34.28 -46.84 49.94
N GLN A 114 34.68 -48.13 50.03
CA GLN A 114 35.55 -48.78 49.03
C GLN A 114 34.91 -48.81 47.64
N TYR A 115 33.58 -48.97 47.58
CA TYR A 115 32.82 -49.09 46.33
C TYR A 115 32.13 -47.78 45.92
N ALA A 116 32.40 -46.66 46.60
CA ALA A 116 31.86 -45.35 46.27
C ALA A 116 32.54 -44.71 45.04
N ASP A 117 33.84 -45.02 44.84
CA ASP A 117 34.59 -44.85 43.58
C ASP A 117 34.95 -46.26 43.10
N PHE A 118 33.98 -46.95 42.48
CA PHE A 118 34.07 -48.37 42.18
C PHE A 118 35.07 -48.63 41.05
N LYS A 119 36.08 -49.46 41.32
CA LYS A 119 37.07 -49.89 40.33
C LYS A 119 36.76 -51.30 39.87
N ILE A 120 37.00 -51.59 38.59
CA ILE A 120 36.68 -52.91 38.01
C ILE A 120 37.45 -54.07 38.69
N VAL A 121 38.57 -53.78 39.38
CA VAL A 121 39.31 -54.78 40.18
C VAL A 121 38.58 -55.22 41.44
N ASP A 122 37.68 -54.39 41.97
CA ASP A 122 36.87 -54.70 43.16
C ASP A 122 35.61 -55.52 42.82
N GLU A 123 35.31 -55.72 41.53
CA GLU A 123 34.07 -56.34 41.06
C GLU A 123 33.85 -57.74 41.66
N ALA A 124 34.89 -58.58 41.69
CA ALA A 124 34.78 -59.94 42.21
C ALA A 124 34.35 -59.98 43.69
N ALA A 125 34.87 -59.07 44.52
CA ALA A 125 34.53 -58.98 45.94
C ALA A 125 33.12 -58.43 46.16
N LEU A 126 32.74 -57.37 45.42
CA LEU A 126 31.38 -56.81 45.45
C LEU A 126 30.33 -57.85 45.02
N ARG A 127 30.61 -58.59 43.94
CA ARG A 127 29.78 -59.69 43.42
C ARG A 127 29.62 -60.82 44.42
N GLN A 128 30.72 -61.36 44.97
CA GLN A 128 30.71 -62.50 45.88
C GLN A 128 29.81 -62.28 47.12
N ALA A 129 29.69 -61.04 47.59
CA ALA A 129 28.84 -60.69 48.72
C ALA A 129 27.38 -60.33 48.36
N ASN A 130 27.05 -60.11 47.08
CA ASN A 130 25.78 -59.49 46.67
C ASN A 130 25.06 -60.10 45.46
N ASP A 131 25.67 -60.95 44.65
CA ASP A 131 24.94 -61.65 43.57
C ASP A 131 23.83 -62.55 44.16
N VAL A 132 22.78 -62.79 43.38
CA VAL A 132 21.86 -63.93 43.54
C VAL A 132 21.80 -64.72 42.24
N SER A 133 21.56 -66.03 42.34
CA SER A 133 21.47 -66.91 41.17
C SER A 133 20.11 -66.85 40.47
N ASP A 134 19.07 -66.34 41.13
CA ASP A 134 17.67 -66.40 40.72
C ASP A 134 17.11 -65.07 40.16
N ALA A 135 17.97 -64.08 39.91
CA ALA A 135 17.64 -62.80 39.28
C ALA A 135 18.81 -62.27 38.43
N ILE A 136 18.57 -61.29 37.57
CA ILE A 136 19.64 -60.50 36.92
C ILE A 136 20.24 -59.55 37.97
N ASN A 137 21.54 -59.63 38.21
CA ASN A 137 22.21 -58.75 39.16
C ASN A 137 22.59 -57.42 38.49
N ILE A 138 22.01 -56.31 38.95
CA ILE A 138 22.26 -54.98 38.43
C ILE A 138 22.94 -54.15 39.52
N TYR A 139 24.00 -53.41 39.16
CA TYR A 139 24.75 -52.56 40.06
C TYR A 139 24.83 -51.12 39.53
N PHE A 140 24.23 -50.18 40.27
CA PHE A 140 24.40 -48.75 40.04
C PHE A 140 25.46 -48.21 40.99
N VAL A 141 26.58 -47.72 40.45
CA VAL A 141 27.70 -47.11 41.20
C VAL A 141 27.87 -45.65 40.76
N LYS A 142 28.58 -44.81 41.53
CA LYS A 142 28.79 -43.40 41.14
C LYS A 142 29.62 -43.32 39.84
N TYR A 143 30.77 -43.97 39.85
CA TYR A 143 31.70 -44.10 38.72
C TYR A 143 32.18 -45.55 38.64
N ILE A 144 32.40 -46.04 37.41
CA ILE A 144 33.10 -47.29 37.11
C ILE A 144 34.47 -46.91 36.58
N THR A 145 35.55 -47.24 37.30
CA THR A 145 36.91 -46.81 36.97
C THR A 145 37.78 -48.01 36.57
N LEU A 146 38.40 -47.96 35.38
CA LEU A 146 39.40 -48.92 34.91
C LEU A 146 40.79 -48.64 35.52
N GLN A 147 41.70 -49.63 35.45
CA GLN A 147 43.07 -49.50 35.99
C GLN A 147 43.88 -48.35 35.38
N ASN A 148 43.57 -47.96 34.14
CA ASN A 148 44.18 -46.83 33.42
C ASN A 148 43.50 -45.48 33.70
N LEU A 149 42.60 -45.42 34.69
CA LEU A 149 41.77 -44.27 35.07
C LEU A 149 40.71 -43.84 34.03
N THR A 150 40.40 -44.68 33.03
CA THR A 150 39.21 -44.47 32.18
C THR A 150 37.94 -44.69 33.02
N ILE A 151 37.02 -43.73 32.97
CA ILE A 151 35.67 -43.85 33.55
C ILE A 151 34.73 -44.44 32.49
N LEU A 152 33.91 -45.40 32.89
CA LEU A 152 32.92 -46.08 32.05
C LEU A 152 31.49 -45.68 32.43
N SER A 153 30.59 -45.67 31.46
CA SER A 153 29.16 -45.40 31.64
C SER A 153 28.39 -46.64 32.09
N GLY A 154 28.85 -47.81 31.66
CA GLY A 154 28.29 -49.11 31.99
C GLY A 154 29.16 -50.24 31.44
N TYR A 155 28.79 -51.47 31.78
CA TYR A 155 29.21 -52.68 31.08
C TYR A 155 28.29 -53.86 31.41
N ALA A 156 28.12 -54.76 30.45
CA ALA A 156 27.57 -56.10 30.63
C ALA A 156 28.55 -57.16 30.12
N ALA A 157 28.34 -58.40 30.55
CA ALA A 157 28.92 -59.56 29.88
C ALA A 157 27.93 -60.11 28.85
N LEU A 158 28.41 -60.51 27.68
CA LEU A 158 27.62 -61.25 26.68
C LEU A 158 27.08 -62.58 27.26
N PRO A 159 26.01 -63.17 26.67
CA PRO A 159 25.43 -64.43 27.11
C PRO A 159 26.47 -65.55 27.26
N SER A 160 26.49 -66.18 28.43
CA SER A 160 27.24 -67.41 28.70
C SER A 160 26.55 -68.19 29.82
N TYR A 161 26.88 -69.48 29.96
CA TYR A 161 26.40 -70.32 31.06
C TYR A 161 27.02 -69.95 32.41
N SER A 162 28.16 -69.23 32.44
CA SER A 162 28.82 -68.89 33.70
C SER A 162 28.06 -67.83 34.50
N ALA A 163 27.89 -68.06 35.81
CA ALA A 163 27.30 -67.15 36.79
C ALA A 163 28.14 -65.89 36.99
N SER A 164 29.41 -65.91 36.56
CA SER A 164 30.17 -64.68 36.34
C SER A 164 29.38 -63.74 35.41
N THR A 165 28.88 -64.19 34.26
CA THR A 165 28.24 -63.35 33.24
C THR A 165 26.83 -62.85 33.58
N ASN A 166 26.23 -63.27 34.71
CA ASN A 166 24.91 -62.81 35.13
C ASN A 166 24.98 -61.48 35.92
N ARG A 167 25.54 -60.42 35.29
CA ARG A 167 25.47 -59.06 35.83
C ARG A 167 25.52 -57.95 34.79
N ILE A 168 25.08 -56.76 35.21
CA ILE A 168 25.24 -55.49 34.51
C ILE A 168 25.64 -54.40 35.52
N PHE A 169 26.57 -53.52 35.13
CA PHE A 169 27.01 -52.37 35.91
C PHE A 169 26.70 -51.05 35.18
N TYR A 170 26.37 -50.01 35.94
CA TYR A 170 26.06 -48.67 35.44
C TYR A 170 26.67 -47.58 36.34
N SER A 171 27.25 -46.55 35.72
CA SER A 171 27.59 -45.29 36.38
C SER A 171 26.39 -44.35 36.43
N TYR A 172 26.10 -43.77 37.59
CA TYR A 172 25.09 -42.71 37.75
C TYR A 172 25.68 -41.28 37.82
N PHE A 173 27.01 -41.16 37.79
CA PHE A 173 27.78 -39.91 37.74
C PHE A 173 27.46 -38.96 38.93
N GLU A 174 27.65 -37.65 38.76
CA GLU A 174 27.26 -36.62 39.75
C GLU A 174 25.80 -36.17 39.65
N ARG A 175 25.05 -36.84 38.77
CA ARG A 175 23.59 -36.79 38.59
C ARG A 175 23.00 -35.39 38.40
N THR A 176 23.23 -34.84 37.21
CA THR A 176 22.29 -33.90 36.59
C THR A 176 21.01 -34.62 36.11
N GLU A 177 19.98 -33.86 35.71
CA GLU A 177 18.80 -34.42 35.05
C GLU A 177 19.16 -35.08 33.69
N ASP A 178 20.11 -34.50 32.96
CA ASP A 178 20.64 -35.07 31.72
C ASP A 178 21.31 -36.44 31.96
N ASP A 179 22.17 -36.57 32.99
CA ASP A 179 22.81 -37.85 33.33
C ASP A 179 21.76 -38.95 33.60
N PHE A 180 20.70 -38.61 34.35
CA PHE A 180 19.62 -39.55 34.64
C PHE A 180 18.79 -39.92 33.39
N ASN A 181 18.48 -38.94 32.54
CA ASN A 181 17.76 -39.19 31.29
C ASN A 181 18.60 -40.02 30.32
N ASN A 182 19.91 -39.77 30.21
CA ASN A 182 20.84 -40.56 29.40
C ASN A 182 20.94 -42.00 29.91
N LEU A 183 21.11 -42.20 31.22
CA LEU A 183 21.11 -43.54 31.84
C LEU A 183 19.80 -44.29 31.55
N LYS A 184 18.65 -43.66 31.81
CA LYS A 184 17.32 -44.26 31.63
C LYS A 184 17.00 -44.59 30.17
N ASN A 185 17.36 -43.71 29.23
CA ASN A 185 16.88 -43.77 27.85
C ASN A 185 17.86 -44.50 26.92
N LYS A 186 19.18 -44.38 27.14
CA LYS A 186 20.22 -44.95 26.27
C LYS A 186 21.06 -46.01 27.00
N THR A 187 21.82 -45.62 28.03
CA THR A 187 22.85 -46.49 28.63
C THR A 187 22.27 -47.76 29.24
N PHE A 188 21.11 -47.68 29.93
CA PHE A 188 20.48 -48.87 30.51
C PHE A 188 20.12 -49.90 29.45
N LEU A 189 19.51 -49.46 28.35
CA LEU A 189 19.13 -50.32 27.23
C LEU A 189 20.34 -50.85 26.46
N HIS A 190 21.41 -50.05 26.32
CA HIS A 190 22.66 -50.45 25.66
C HIS A 190 23.29 -51.69 26.32
N GLU A 191 23.54 -51.63 27.64
CA GLU A 191 24.12 -52.76 28.36
C GLU A 191 23.14 -53.95 28.49
N ILE A 192 21.83 -53.70 28.49
CA ILE A 192 20.80 -54.75 28.39
C ILE A 192 20.86 -55.46 27.03
N GLY A 193 21.13 -54.72 25.95
CA GLY A 193 21.37 -55.26 24.62
C GLY A 193 22.55 -56.21 24.60
N HIS A 194 23.70 -55.79 25.16
CA HIS A 194 24.86 -56.67 25.35
C HIS A 194 24.54 -57.87 26.28
N TYR A 195 23.81 -57.67 27.38
CA TYR A 195 23.41 -58.76 28.26
C TYR A 195 22.60 -59.83 27.51
N PHE A 196 21.77 -59.44 26.54
CA PHE A 196 21.04 -60.34 25.64
C PHE A 196 21.75 -60.60 24.29
N GLY A 197 23.06 -60.37 24.17
CA GLY A 197 23.87 -60.85 23.05
C GLY A 197 23.89 -59.98 21.79
N LEU A 198 23.51 -58.71 21.88
CA LEU A 198 23.85 -57.72 20.85
C LEU A 198 25.33 -57.34 20.92
N LEU A 199 25.88 -57.03 19.76
CA LEU A 199 27.20 -56.43 19.61
C LEU A 199 27.03 -54.93 19.35
N HIS A 200 28.12 -54.16 19.37
CA HIS A 200 28.10 -52.78 18.89
C HIS A 200 27.80 -52.76 17.39
N THR A 201 27.03 -51.77 16.90
CA THR A 201 26.77 -51.57 15.46
C THR A 201 28.06 -51.49 14.63
N PHE A 202 29.12 -50.94 15.22
CA PHE A 202 30.45 -50.76 14.64
C PHE A 202 31.44 -51.90 14.93
N GLN A 203 30.97 -53.08 15.34
CA GLN A 203 31.86 -54.17 15.75
C GLN A 203 32.85 -54.56 14.62
N ASP A 204 34.15 -54.55 14.95
CA ASP A 204 35.26 -54.79 14.03
C ASP A 204 35.37 -53.77 12.86
N SER A 205 34.74 -52.60 12.94
CA SER A 205 34.77 -51.58 11.87
C SER A 205 36.19 -51.10 11.53
N ASN A 206 37.12 -51.13 12.50
CA ASN A 206 38.54 -50.79 12.33
C ASN A 206 39.43 -51.95 11.83
N ASN A 207 38.91 -53.17 11.62
CA ASN A 207 39.71 -54.39 11.38
C ASN A 207 40.86 -54.15 10.38
N PRO A 208 42.12 -54.53 10.69
CA PRO A 208 43.26 -54.28 9.80
C PRO A 208 43.12 -54.97 8.44
N ASP A 209 42.37 -56.08 8.36
CA ASP A 209 41.95 -56.69 7.10
C ASP A 209 40.67 -56.02 6.59
N ILE A 210 40.81 -55.18 5.56
CA ILE A 210 39.72 -54.44 4.95
C ILE A 210 38.61 -55.38 4.43
N SER A 211 38.94 -56.61 4.00
CA SER A 211 37.96 -57.57 3.50
C SER A 211 37.05 -58.16 4.59
N LYS A 212 37.40 -57.99 5.87
CA LYS A 212 36.61 -58.41 7.04
C LYS A 212 35.74 -57.30 7.63
N ARG A 213 35.82 -56.08 7.10
CA ARG A 213 34.96 -54.97 7.51
C ARG A 213 33.58 -55.14 6.88
N GLU A 214 32.57 -54.60 7.54
CA GLU A 214 31.22 -54.59 7.00
C GLU A 214 31.10 -53.64 5.79
N LEU A 215 30.35 -54.08 4.78
CA LEU A 215 30.01 -53.30 3.59
C LEU A 215 28.73 -52.49 3.82
N VAL A 216 28.59 -51.36 3.11
CA VAL A 216 27.33 -50.58 3.08
C VAL A 216 26.25 -51.33 2.28
N THR A 217 26.66 -52.13 1.29
CA THR A 217 25.80 -52.97 0.46
C THR A 217 24.80 -53.79 1.30
N ARG A 218 23.55 -53.94 0.84
CA ARG A 218 22.51 -54.74 1.51
C ARG A 218 21.84 -55.72 0.56
N GLY A 219 21.51 -56.90 1.06
CA GLY A 219 20.92 -57.98 0.27
C GLY A 219 21.98 -58.80 -0.49
N ALA A 220 21.75 -59.06 -1.77
CA ALA A 220 22.69 -59.85 -2.58
C ALA A 220 24.06 -59.16 -2.66
N GLY A 221 25.13 -59.88 -2.30
CA GLY A 221 26.50 -59.35 -2.26
C GLY A 221 26.92 -58.69 -0.94
N SER A 222 26.01 -58.52 0.04
CA SER A 222 26.35 -58.00 1.37
C SER A 222 27.00 -59.05 2.29
N ASN A 223 27.82 -58.61 3.25
CA ASN A 223 28.49 -59.45 4.25
C ASN A 223 27.96 -59.28 5.70
N CYS A 224 26.98 -58.39 5.90
CA CYS A 224 26.39 -58.00 7.20
C CYS A 224 25.84 -59.18 8.05
N VAL A 225 25.61 -60.37 7.49
CA VAL A 225 25.25 -61.58 8.28
C VAL A 225 26.45 -62.11 9.08
N THR A 226 27.68 -61.72 8.73
CA THR A 226 28.93 -62.31 9.25
C THR A 226 29.96 -61.32 9.77
N THR A 227 29.84 -60.04 9.40
CA THR A 227 30.69 -58.91 9.80
C THR A 227 29.84 -57.82 10.47
N GLY A 228 30.46 -56.84 11.13
CA GLY A 228 29.71 -55.82 11.88
C GLY A 228 29.05 -56.43 13.11
N ASP A 229 27.87 -55.93 13.50
CA ASP A 229 27.06 -56.53 14.58
C ASP A 229 26.40 -57.87 14.20
N GLN A 230 26.66 -58.34 12.96
CA GLN A 230 26.15 -59.56 12.33
C GLN A 230 24.64 -59.52 12.04
N LEU A 231 24.08 -58.33 11.89
CA LEU A 231 22.69 -58.09 11.50
C LEU A 231 22.65 -57.24 10.21
N CYS A 232 21.58 -57.38 9.42
CA CYS A 232 21.47 -56.73 8.11
C CYS A 232 20.37 -55.66 8.03
N ASP A 233 19.57 -55.45 9.08
CA ASP A 233 18.64 -54.31 9.17
C ASP A 233 19.23 -53.12 9.96
N THR A 234 20.36 -53.31 10.62
CA THR A 234 21.29 -52.26 11.03
C THR A 234 22.10 -51.77 9.82
N PRO A 235 22.20 -50.45 9.58
CA PRO A 235 23.20 -49.86 8.69
C PRO A 235 24.65 -50.02 9.19
N ALA A 236 25.58 -50.19 8.26
CA ALA A 236 27.00 -50.38 8.56
C ALA A 236 27.60 -49.12 9.22
N ASP A 237 28.25 -49.32 10.37
CA ASP A 237 28.71 -48.24 11.24
C ASP A 237 30.25 -48.19 11.29
N PRO A 238 30.91 -47.13 10.77
CA PRO A 238 32.36 -47.01 10.76
C PRO A 238 32.91 -46.31 12.02
N PHE A 239 32.18 -46.31 13.16
CA PHE A 239 32.48 -45.49 14.33
C PHE A 239 33.95 -45.47 14.76
N GLU A 240 34.62 -46.63 14.83
CA GLU A 240 36.02 -46.72 15.28
C GLU A 240 37.03 -46.10 14.27
N ARG A 241 36.57 -45.75 13.07
CA ARG A 241 37.32 -45.03 12.03
C ARG A 241 36.94 -43.54 11.94
N LEU A 242 35.93 -43.07 12.68
CA LEU A 242 35.54 -41.66 12.68
C LEU A 242 36.58 -40.80 13.42
N PRO A 243 36.96 -39.61 12.89
CA PRO A 243 37.68 -38.61 13.66
C PRO A 243 36.83 -38.15 14.84
N LEU A 244 37.44 -37.94 16.02
CA LEU A 244 36.76 -37.70 17.30
C LEU A 244 35.66 -36.60 17.27
N ILE A 245 35.75 -35.61 16.38
CA ILE A 245 34.74 -34.54 16.25
C ILE A 245 33.38 -35.03 15.69
N TYR A 246 33.35 -36.16 14.98
CA TYR A 246 32.14 -36.74 14.35
C TYR A 246 31.39 -37.74 15.24
N ALA A 247 31.98 -38.18 16.36
CA ALA A 247 31.38 -39.18 17.25
C ALA A 247 30.21 -38.65 18.13
N TYR A 248 29.99 -37.33 18.15
CA TYR A 248 29.29 -36.65 19.25
C TYR A 248 28.11 -35.75 18.84
N ASN A 249 27.62 -35.82 17.60
CA ASN A 249 26.54 -34.95 17.12
C ASN A 249 25.67 -35.61 16.03
N CYS A 250 24.35 -35.60 16.22
CA CYS A 250 23.34 -36.17 15.33
C CYS A 250 23.24 -35.48 13.96
N ASP A 251 23.62 -34.20 13.88
CA ASP A 251 23.51 -33.42 12.64
C ASP A 251 24.75 -33.54 11.74
N GLN A 252 25.81 -34.24 12.19
CA GLN A 252 27.05 -34.38 11.43
C GLN A 252 27.02 -35.61 10.52
N LYS A 253 27.11 -35.36 9.21
CA LYS A 253 27.26 -36.42 8.20
C LYS A 253 28.67 -37.00 8.24
N THR A 254 28.77 -38.30 7.99
CA THR A 254 30.03 -39.02 7.76
C THR A 254 30.88 -38.31 6.70
N PRO A 255 32.21 -38.16 6.89
CA PRO A 255 33.10 -37.65 5.86
C PRO A 255 33.01 -38.47 4.56
N ALA A 256 32.93 -37.81 3.40
CA ALA A 256 32.67 -38.46 2.11
C ALA A 256 33.85 -39.32 1.60
N ASP A 257 35.04 -39.12 2.16
CA ASP A 257 36.25 -39.93 1.99
C ASP A 257 36.25 -41.20 2.86
N LEU A 258 35.35 -41.30 3.86
CA LEU A 258 35.19 -42.49 4.67
C LEU A 258 34.20 -43.47 4.00
N GLN A 259 34.75 -44.33 3.15
CA GLN A 259 34.01 -45.33 2.36
C GLN A 259 34.34 -46.77 2.82
N ASP A 260 33.51 -47.72 2.39
CA ASP A 260 33.76 -49.16 2.56
C ASP A 260 34.75 -49.73 1.51
N ALA A 261 34.84 -51.06 1.39
CA ALA A 261 35.73 -51.71 0.42
C ALA A 261 35.23 -51.63 -1.03
N ASN A 262 33.96 -51.29 -1.26
CA ASN A 262 33.34 -51.12 -2.58
C ASN A 262 33.36 -49.66 -3.05
N GLY A 263 33.71 -48.71 -2.16
CA GLY A 263 33.62 -47.27 -2.42
C GLY A 263 32.28 -46.65 -2.04
N GLU A 264 31.42 -47.38 -1.32
CA GLU A 264 30.14 -46.86 -0.84
C GLU A 264 30.33 -46.02 0.44
N THR A 265 29.66 -44.86 0.51
CA THR A 265 29.73 -43.96 1.68
C THR A 265 28.85 -44.45 2.83
N PHE A 266 29.38 -44.55 4.05
CA PHE A 266 28.61 -45.02 5.21
C PHE A 266 27.52 -44.02 5.65
N SER A 267 26.33 -44.55 5.93
CA SER A 267 25.23 -43.87 6.60
C SER A 267 24.96 -44.54 7.96
N PRO A 268 25.73 -44.21 9.01
CA PRO A 268 25.70 -44.93 10.28
C PRO A 268 24.36 -44.78 11.02
N PRO A 269 24.03 -45.74 11.89
CA PRO A 269 22.72 -45.83 12.54
C PRO A 269 22.65 -44.95 13.80
N ILE A 270 22.71 -43.62 13.62
CA ILE A 270 22.75 -42.62 14.71
C ILE A 270 21.73 -42.89 15.83
N ASP A 271 20.50 -43.25 15.47
CA ASP A 271 19.40 -43.43 16.42
C ASP A 271 19.37 -44.80 17.11
N ASN A 272 20.28 -45.71 16.76
CA ASN A 272 20.31 -47.06 17.31
C ASN A 272 20.91 -47.09 18.73
N ILE A 273 20.33 -47.88 19.62
CA ILE A 273 20.78 -48.01 21.01
C ILE A 273 22.19 -48.59 21.10
N MET A 274 22.61 -49.47 20.17
CA MET A 274 23.91 -50.14 20.18
C MET A 274 25.04 -49.36 19.48
N SER A 275 24.78 -48.15 18.95
CA SER A 275 25.81 -47.22 18.49
C SER A 275 26.25 -46.27 19.61
N TYR A 276 27.47 -45.74 19.51
CA TYR A 276 28.05 -44.78 20.45
C TYR A 276 27.76 -43.31 20.08
N GLN A 277 27.05 -43.04 18.98
CA GLN A 277 26.75 -41.68 18.53
C GLN A 277 25.83 -40.97 19.55
N GLN A 278 26.37 -39.92 20.20
CA GLN A 278 25.77 -39.37 21.41
C GLN A 278 24.50 -38.54 21.17
N ARG A 279 23.54 -38.66 22.11
CA ARG A 279 22.26 -37.91 22.19
C ARG A 279 21.24 -38.21 21.09
N CYS A 280 21.57 -39.09 20.14
CA CYS A 280 20.71 -39.47 19.02
C CYS A 280 19.96 -40.78 19.34
N GLY A 281 18.64 -40.77 19.16
CA GLY A 281 17.69 -41.90 19.19
C GLY A 281 17.78 -43.01 20.25
N ASN A 282 16.67 -43.74 20.38
CA ASN A 282 16.54 -44.87 21.30
C ASN A 282 15.84 -46.04 20.58
N ILE A 283 16.39 -46.52 19.46
CA ILE A 283 15.79 -47.57 18.63
C ILE A 283 16.61 -48.87 18.70
N PHE A 284 15.92 -50.01 18.76
CA PHE A 284 16.45 -51.31 18.34
C PHE A 284 15.79 -51.74 17.03
N THR A 285 16.49 -52.51 16.20
CA THR A 285 15.93 -53.10 14.98
C THR A 285 15.18 -54.42 15.26
N GLU A 286 14.43 -54.93 14.27
CA GLU A 286 13.71 -56.21 14.40
C GLU A 286 14.68 -57.40 14.51
N GLN A 287 15.80 -57.40 13.77
CA GLN A 287 16.83 -58.44 13.95
C GLN A 287 17.58 -58.28 15.27
N GLN A 288 17.75 -57.07 15.81
CA GLN A 288 18.27 -56.87 17.17
C GLN A 288 17.31 -57.48 18.21
N TYR A 289 16.00 -57.23 18.11
CA TYR A 289 15.02 -57.88 18.99
C TYR A 289 15.05 -59.42 18.87
N GLN A 290 15.13 -59.97 17.65
CA GLN A 290 15.24 -61.41 17.43
C GLN A 290 16.55 -62.02 17.94
N LYS A 291 17.69 -61.32 17.81
CA LYS A 291 19.00 -61.76 18.35
C LYS A 291 19.00 -61.74 19.88
N MET A 292 18.34 -60.76 20.49
CA MET A 292 18.08 -60.75 21.93
C MET A 292 17.21 -61.94 22.38
N GLN A 293 16.12 -62.26 21.68
CA GLN A 293 15.31 -63.45 21.95
C GLN A 293 16.10 -64.76 21.77
N ALA A 294 16.99 -64.85 20.79
CA ALA A 294 17.81 -66.04 20.56
C ALA A 294 18.70 -66.36 21.78
N SER A 295 19.24 -65.34 22.44
CA SER A 295 20.10 -65.47 23.63
C SER A 295 19.43 -66.14 24.84
N PHE A 296 18.08 -66.19 24.88
CA PHE A 296 17.32 -66.81 25.96
C PHE A 296 17.66 -68.29 26.15
N ALA A 297 18.06 -68.98 25.07
CA ALA A 297 18.53 -70.37 25.10
C ALA A 297 19.83 -70.56 25.91
N ILE A 298 20.56 -69.48 26.21
CA ILE A 298 21.69 -69.44 27.13
C ILE A 298 21.24 -68.82 28.48
N ARG A 299 20.64 -67.63 28.46
CA ARG A 299 20.28 -66.86 29.67
C ARG A 299 19.25 -67.52 30.60
N PHE A 300 18.34 -68.32 30.05
CA PHE A 300 17.33 -69.07 30.81
C PHE A 300 17.53 -70.59 30.65
N SER A 301 18.79 -71.00 30.41
CA SER A 301 19.14 -72.41 30.25
C SER A 301 19.25 -73.13 31.60
N PRO A 302 18.75 -74.38 31.74
CA PRO A 302 19.04 -75.21 32.91
C PRO A 302 20.52 -75.63 33.00
N LEU A 303 21.33 -75.34 31.96
CA LEU A 303 22.78 -75.57 31.94
C LEU A 303 23.60 -74.38 32.47
N ALA A 304 22.96 -73.26 32.79
CA ALA A 304 23.64 -72.11 33.38
C ALA A 304 23.90 -72.31 34.88
N GLU A 305 25.05 -71.84 35.36
CA GLU A 305 25.44 -71.79 36.78
C GLU A 305 24.51 -70.88 37.63
N TYR A 306 23.60 -70.17 36.96
CA TYR A 306 22.57 -69.29 37.49
C TYR A 306 21.21 -69.70 36.91
N GLN A 307 20.14 -69.51 37.66
CA GLN A 307 18.79 -70.01 37.34
C GLN A 307 17.76 -68.88 37.55
N ILE A 308 17.84 -67.86 36.69
CA ILE A 308 17.01 -66.64 36.78
C ILE A 308 15.53 -67.01 36.80
N THR A 309 14.80 -66.46 37.78
CA THR A 309 13.35 -66.61 37.93
C THR A 309 12.64 -65.96 36.74
N ALA A 310 12.36 -66.77 35.72
CA ALA A 310 11.55 -66.44 34.56
C ALA A 310 10.19 -67.12 34.70
N ARG A 311 9.19 -66.41 35.26
CA ARG A 311 7.84 -66.96 35.48
C ARG A 311 6.94 -66.66 34.29
N SER A 312 6.10 -67.63 33.92
CA SER A 312 4.92 -67.38 33.09
C SER A 312 4.04 -66.34 33.78
N ALA A 313 3.88 -65.18 33.16
CA ALA A 313 3.09 -64.09 33.70
C ALA A 313 1.60 -64.30 33.43
N ASN A 314 0.75 -63.76 34.29
CA ASN A 314 -0.57 -63.37 33.82
C ASN A 314 -0.39 -62.11 32.98
N PHE A 315 -0.79 -62.14 31.71
CA PHE A 315 -0.56 -61.07 30.76
C PHE A 315 -1.88 -60.63 30.12
N LEU A 316 -1.96 -59.34 29.81
CA LEU A 316 -3.13 -58.66 29.26
C LEU A 316 -2.67 -57.89 28.02
N THR A 317 -2.91 -58.46 26.84
CA THR A 317 -2.42 -57.91 25.56
C THR A 317 -3.53 -57.10 24.89
N ILE A 318 -3.19 -55.94 24.32
CA ILE A 318 -4.04 -55.30 23.29
C ILE A 318 -3.56 -55.80 21.94
N ASN A 319 -4.36 -56.61 21.27
CA ASN A 319 -3.98 -57.24 20.00
C ASN A 319 -4.21 -56.29 18.82
N THR A 320 -5.41 -55.71 18.75
CA THR A 320 -5.82 -54.80 17.67
C THR A 320 -6.88 -53.81 18.15
N LEU A 321 -6.86 -52.63 17.54
CA LEU A 321 -7.97 -51.67 17.54
C LEU A 321 -8.71 -51.78 16.19
N ASP A 322 -10.05 -51.62 16.15
CA ASP A 322 -10.81 -51.85 14.90
C ASP A 322 -10.65 -50.76 13.83
N LYS A 323 -10.08 -49.59 14.19
CA LYS A 323 -9.66 -48.51 13.28
C LYS A 323 -8.37 -47.83 13.77
N LYS A 324 -7.74 -47.04 12.89
CA LYS A 324 -6.68 -46.06 13.25
C LYS A 324 -7.18 -44.61 13.37
N VAL A 325 -8.39 -44.32 12.92
CA VAL A 325 -9.03 -42.99 13.04
C VAL A 325 -10.47 -43.19 13.48
N TYR A 326 -10.90 -42.42 14.48
CA TYR A 326 -12.24 -42.45 15.04
C TYR A 326 -12.81 -41.04 15.13
N CYS A 327 -14.12 -40.94 15.04
CA CYS A 327 -14.83 -39.70 15.33
C CYS A 327 -15.32 -39.69 16.78
N VAL A 328 -15.40 -38.52 17.42
CA VAL A 328 -15.98 -38.41 18.76
C VAL A 328 -17.40 -38.99 18.77
N GLY A 329 -17.75 -39.80 19.77
CA GLY A 329 -18.98 -40.59 19.79
C GLY A 329 -18.93 -41.95 19.08
N ASP A 330 -17.86 -42.29 18.34
CA ASP A 330 -17.65 -43.65 17.82
C ASP A 330 -17.57 -44.69 18.94
N SER A 331 -17.87 -45.94 18.59
CA SER A 331 -17.49 -47.10 19.41
C SER A 331 -16.11 -47.61 18.97
N LEU A 332 -15.10 -47.40 19.80
CA LEU A 332 -13.76 -47.97 19.63
C LEU A 332 -13.78 -49.40 20.21
N LYS A 333 -13.36 -50.38 19.41
CA LYS A 333 -13.33 -51.79 19.82
C LYS A 333 -11.90 -52.26 20.00
N ILE A 334 -11.65 -52.88 21.15
CA ILE A 334 -10.36 -53.44 21.54
C ILE A 334 -10.49 -54.95 21.53
N SER A 335 -9.70 -55.62 20.68
CA SER A 335 -9.48 -57.08 20.77
C SER A 335 -8.29 -57.31 21.70
N PHE A 336 -8.43 -58.21 22.67
CA PHE A 336 -7.46 -58.42 23.73
C PHE A 336 -7.33 -59.90 24.09
N ASP A 337 -6.15 -60.30 24.58
CA ASP A 337 -5.92 -61.64 25.14
C ASP A 337 -5.66 -61.57 26.65
N LEU A 338 -6.07 -62.65 27.32
CA LEU A 338 -5.81 -62.94 28.73
C LEU A 338 -4.98 -64.22 28.80
N GLU A 339 -3.67 -64.08 28.95
CA GLU A 339 -2.77 -65.22 29.18
C GLU A 339 -2.62 -65.47 30.69
N GLY A 340 -2.68 -66.72 31.14
CA GLY A 340 -2.49 -67.08 32.56
C GLY A 340 -3.79 -67.19 33.38
N MET A 341 -3.65 -67.18 34.71
CA MET A 341 -4.73 -67.53 35.65
C MET A 341 -5.43 -66.29 36.24
N PHE A 342 -6.36 -65.69 35.50
CA PHE A 342 -7.23 -64.64 36.03
C PHE A 342 -8.39 -65.22 36.85
N GLU A 343 -8.84 -64.52 37.89
CA GLU A 343 -9.97 -64.99 38.73
C GLU A 343 -11.33 -64.86 38.02
N ASN A 344 -12.28 -65.74 38.34
CA ASN A 344 -13.65 -65.73 37.80
C ASN A 344 -14.46 -64.44 38.07
N ASN A 345 -13.94 -63.56 38.92
CA ASN A 345 -14.53 -62.26 39.27
C ASN A 345 -13.60 -61.08 38.93
N ASN A 346 -12.54 -61.33 38.14
CA ASN A 346 -11.67 -60.31 37.57
C ASN A 346 -12.48 -59.32 36.73
N GLN A 347 -12.26 -58.03 36.98
CA GLN A 347 -12.84 -56.95 36.19
C GLN A 347 -11.75 -56.32 35.34
N LEU A 348 -12.09 -56.02 34.09
CA LEU A 348 -11.26 -55.24 33.19
C LEU A 348 -11.81 -53.80 33.10
N PHE A 349 -10.92 -52.83 32.88
CA PHE A 349 -11.27 -51.45 32.56
C PHE A 349 -10.36 -50.91 31.48
N VAL A 350 -10.86 -49.95 30.70
CA VAL A 350 -10.07 -49.19 29.73
C VAL A 350 -9.74 -47.82 30.30
N ASP A 351 -8.45 -47.44 30.27
CA ASP A 351 -8.04 -46.05 30.41
C ASP A 351 -7.62 -45.51 29.03
N ILE A 352 -8.08 -44.32 28.66
CA ILE A 352 -7.65 -43.58 27.45
C ILE A 352 -6.66 -42.48 27.83
N SER A 353 -5.69 -42.18 26.97
CA SER A 353 -4.81 -41.03 27.12
C SER A 353 -5.50 -39.69 26.79
N ASP A 354 -4.78 -38.59 27.04
CA ASP A 354 -4.94 -37.35 26.30
C ASP A 354 -4.40 -37.47 24.86
N LYS A 355 -4.48 -36.36 24.10
CA LYS A 355 -4.09 -36.30 22.69
C LYS A 355 -2.58 -36.45 22.39
N ASN A 356 -1.75 -36.60 23.42
CA ASN A 356 -0.28 -36.67 23.36
C ASN A 356 0.25 -37.97 24.02
N GLY A 357 -0.57 -39.04 24.02
CA GLY A 357 -0.23 -40.36 24.55
C GLY A 357 -0.10 -40.45 26.08
N LYS A 358 -0.48 -39.40 26.83
CA LYS A 358 -0.19 -39.24 28.27
C LYS A 358 -1.47 -39.12 29.11
N ASN A 359 -1.34 -38.97 30.43
CA ASN A 359 -2.44 -38.61 31.35
C ASN A 359 -3.68 -39.52 31.22
N PHE A 360 -3.49 -40.83 31.43
CA PHE A 360 -4.53 -41.83 31.26
C PHE A 360 -5.71 -41.66 32.24
N GLN A 361 -6.93 -41.56 31.70
CA GLN A 361 -8.20 -41.45 32.44
C GLN A 361 -9.12 -42.63 32.12
N ARG A 362 -9.85 -43.14 33.12
CA ARG A 362 -10.76 -44.28 32.97
C ARG A 362 -12.01 -43.92 32.18
N ILE A 363 -12.42 -44.79 31.26
CA ILE A 363 -13.69 -44.68 30.52
C ILE A 363 -14.61 -45.86 30.85
N GLU A 364 -15.92 -45.58 30.94
CA GLU A 364 -16.96 -46.60 31.07
C GLU A 364 -16.93 -47.53 29.84
N SER A 365 -16.77 -48.83 30.09
CA SER A 365 -16.54 -49.84 29.05
C SER A 365 -17.57 -50.95 29.15
N LYS A 366 -17.97 -51.51 28.00
CA LYS A 366 -18.92 -52.62 27.93
C LYS A 366 -18.25 -53.86 27.34
N PHE A 367 -18.39 -54.97 28.07
CA PHE A 367 -17.82 -56.26 27.74
C PHE A 367 -18.75 -57.03 26.80
N VAL A 368 -18.21 -57.50 25.67
CA VAL A 368 -18.92 -58.32 24.70
C VAL A 368 -17.99 -59.47 24.31
N ALA A 369 -18.03 -60.54 25.12
CA ALA A 369 -17.17 -61.72 24.99
C ALA A 369 -15.66 -61.36 24.91
N ASP A 370 -15.02 -61.62 23.78
CA ASP A 370 -13.58 -61.44 23.52
C ASP A 370 -13.17 -59.98 23.22
N LYS A 371 -14.12 -59.03 23.27
CA LYS A 371 -13.92 -57.64 22.88
C LYS A 371 -14.48 -56.66 23.91
N ILE A 372 -13.77 -55.54 24.05
CA ILE A 372 -14.22 -54.39 24.84
C ILE A 372 -14.65 -53.31 23.87
N ALA A 373 -15.87 -52.80 24.04
CA ALA A 373 -16.35 -51.63 23.33
C ALA A 373 -16.41 -50.42 24.28
N ILE A 374 -15.75 -49.32 23.92
CA ILE A 374 -15.91 -48.03 24.58
C ILE A 374 -16.52 -47.02 23.62
N LYS A 375 -17.38 -46.13 24.13
CA LYS A 375 -17.87 -44.99 23.34
C LYS A 375 -16.98 -43.78 23.62
N LEU A 376 -16.37 -43.22 22.59
CA LEU A 376 -15.51 -42.04 22.74
C LEU A 376 -16.35 -40.83 23.17
N PRO A 377 -15.99 -40.11 24.25
CA PRO A 377 -16.74 -38.92 24.68
C PRO A 377 -16.78 -37.82 23.61
N PHE A 378 -17.94 -37.16 23.47
CA PHE A 378 -18.11 -36.00 22.59
C PHE A 378 -17.27 -34.78 23.00
N SER A 379 -16.70 -34.79 24.20
CA SER A 379 -15.82 -33.76 24.75
C SER A 379 -14.32 -33.98 24.48
N LEU A 380 -13.92 -35.07 23.83
CA LEU A 380 -12.50 -35.27 23.50
C LEU A 380 -12.03 -34.25 22.45
N PRO A 381 -10.89 -33.55 22.70
CA PRO A 381 -10.22 -32.76 21.68
C PRO A 381 -9.77 -33.58 20.45
N GLU A 382 -9.51 -32.89 19.35
CA GLU A 382 -8.83 -33.48 18.19
C GLU A 382 -7.34 -33.73 18.50
N GLY A 383 -6.82 -34.84 17.97
CA GLY A 383 -5.42 -35.26 18.12
C GLY A 383 -5.09 -36.57 17.41
N ASP A 384 -3.80 -36.88 17.30
CA ASP A 384 -3.26 -37.97 16.49
C ASP A 384 -2.51 -39.06 17.27
N ASP A 385 -2.20 -38.81 18.55
CA ASP A 385 -1.49 -39.74 19.45
C ASP A 385 -2.38 -40.14 20.64
N TYR A 386 -3.67 -40.41 20.39
CA TYR A 386 -4.50 -41.04 21.40
C TYR A 386 -4.14 -42.53 21.52
N ARG A 387 -4.12 -43.04 22.74
CA ARG A 387 -3.78 -44.42 23.09
C ARG A 387 -4.72 -44.93 24.17
N VAL A 388 -4.90 -46.24 24.23
CA VAL A 388 -5.64 -46.93 25.29
C VAL A 388 -4.74 -47.94 26.00
N ARG A 389 -5.04 -48.22 27.26
CA ARG A 389 -4.50 -49.37 28.00
C ARG A 389 -5.65 -50.09 28.71
N LEU A 390 -5.47 -51.38 28.94
CA LEU A 390 -6.36 -52.20 29.74
C LEU A 390 -5.79 -52.39 31.15
N THR A 391 -6.66 -52.47 32.14
CA THR A 391 -6.29 -52.82 33.52
C THR A 391 -7.21 -53.92 34.02
N ALA A 392 -6.65 -55.00 34.58
CA ALA A 392 -7.34 -56.08 35.26
C ALA A 392 -7.25 -55.89 36.78
N THR A 393 -8.22 -56.40 37.53
CA THR A 393 -8.21 -56.33 39.01
C THR A 393 -7.62 -57.54 39.70
N ARG A 394 -7.69 -58.74 39.10
CA ARG A 394 -7.37 -60.01 39.79
C ARG A 394 -6.66 -61.05 38.89
N PRO A 395 -5.33 -61.17 38.99
CA PRO A 395 -4.42 -60.26 39.72
C PRO A 395 -4.39 -58.87 39.07
N GLU A 396 -4.02 -57.84 39.85
CA GLU A 396 -3.87 -56.49 39.31
C GLU A 396 -2.78 -56.48 38.22
N THR A 397 -3.20 -56.18 36.99
CA THR A 397 -2.38 -56.31 35.77
C THR A 397 -2.70 -55.15 34.84
N ILE A 398 -1.69 -54.55 34.21
CA ILE A 398 -1.86 -53.45 33.26
C ILE A 398 -1.24 -53.86 31.92
N SER A 399 -1.96 -53.64 30.82
CA SER A 399 -1.45 -53.93 29.47
C SER A 399 -0.34 -52.96 29.06
N PRO A 400 0.47 -53.31 28.05
CA PRO A 400 1.08 -52.33 27.16
C PRO A 400 0.09 -51.25 26.73
N ILE A 401 0.56 -50.03 26.50
CA ILE A 401 -0.22 -49.01 25.81
C ILE A 401 -0.42 -49.42 24.34
N SER A 402 -1.57 -49.09 23.77
CA SER A 402 -1.87 -49.42 22.38
C SER A 402 -0.97 -48.67 21.39
N GLU A 403 -0.99 -49.19 20.16
CA GLU A 403 -0.76 -48.36 18.98
C GLU A 403 -1.58 -47.07 19.01
N HIS A 404 -1.05 -46.03 18.39
CA HIS A 404 -1.71 -44.73 18.36
C HIS A 404 -2.89 -44.70 17.40
N PHE A 405 -3.90 -43.90 17.74
CA PHE A 405 -5.02 -43.60 16.89
C PHE A 405 -5.35 -42.12 16.92
N ALA A 406 -5.98 -41.65 15.84
CA ALA A 406 -6.45 -40.30 15.70
C ALA A 406 -7.91 -40.17 16.15
N VAL A 407 -8.22 -39.08 16.85
CA VAL A 407 -9.59 -38.65 17.20
C VAL A 407 -9.93 -37.42 16.38
N ARG A 408 -11.13 -37.43 15.78
CA ARG A 408 -11.66 -36.40 14.90
C ARG A 408 -13.03 -35.91 15.36
N THR A 409 -13.34 -34.66 15.04
CA THR A 409 -14.52 -33.95 15.52
C THR A 409 -15.48 -33.66 14.37
N TYR A 410 -16.79 -33.67 14.66
CA TYR A 410 -17.81 -33.24 13.70
C TYR A 410 -17.58 -31.78 13.30
N PRO A 411 -17.88 -31.41 12.04
CA PRO A 411 -17.62 -30.07 11.57
C PRO A 411 -18.64 -29.10 12.14
N ASN A 412 -18.31 -27.81 12.10
CA ASN A 412 -19.28 -26.75 12.27
C ASN A 412 -19.00 -25.63 11.26
N ALA A 413 -20.03 -24.89 10.88
CA ALA A 413 -19.92 -23.80 9.92
C ALA A 413 -20.75 -22.58 10.35
N THR A 414 -20.13 -21.40 10.39
CA THR A 414 -20.78 -20.10 10.57
C THR A 414 -20.53 -19.23 9.35
N ILE A 415 -21.39 -18.25 9.09
CA ILE A 415 -21.28 -17.35 7.94
C ILE A 415 -21.48 -15.89 8.35
N SER A 416 -20.65 -14.99 7.85
CA SER A 416 -20.81 -13.54 8.02
C SER A 416 -20.61 -12.82 6.69
N SER A 417 -21.11 -11.58 6.59
CA SER A 417 -20.92 -10.70 5.43
C SER A 417 -19.97 -9.56 5.80
N THR A 418 -18.98 -9.25 4.95
CA THR A 418 -18.08 -8.10 5.17
C THR A 418 -18.81 -6.75 5.16
N LYS A 419 -19.99 -6.69 4.53
CA LYS A 419 -20.93 -5.56 4.59
C LYS A 419 -22.35 -6.11 4.74
N SER A 420 -23.03 -5.76 5.83
CA SER A 420 -24.45 -6.11 6.04
C SER A 420 -25.42 -5.22 5.26
N SER A 421 -24.94 -4.12 4.66
CA SER A 421 -25.70 -3.25 3.77
C SER A 421 -24.82 -2.78 2.62
N ILE A 422 -25.35 -2.80 1.40
CA ILE A 422 -24.70 -2.43 0.13
C ILE A 422 -25.66 -1.65 -0.75
N ASN A 423 -25.15 -0.91 -1.73
CA ASN A 423 -26.01 -0.34 -2.78
C ASN A 423 -26.30 -1.40 -3.86
N ALA A 424 -27.40 -1.23 -4.60
CA ALA A 424 -27.69 -2.06 -5.77
C ALA A 424 -26.50 -2.09 -6.75
N GLY A 425 -26.08 -3.30 -7.14
CA GLY A 425 -24.93 -3.53 -8.02
C GLY A 425 -23.54 -3.47 -7.37
N GLU A 426 -23.44 -3.23 -6.05
CA GLU A 426 -22.18 -3.38 -5.31
C GLU A 426 -22.02 -4.79 -4.73
N SER A 427 -20.78 -5.24 -4.53
CA SER A 427 -20.48 -6.55 -3.93
C SER A 427 -20.19 -6.49 -2.43
N THR A 428 -20.53 -7.58 -1.74
CA THR A 428 -20.01 -7.94 -0.42
C THR A 428 -19.45 -9.35 -0.44
N ASP A 429 -18.50 -9.64 0.44
CA ASP A 429 -17.91 -10.96 0.57
C ASP A 429 -18.55 -11.70 1.73
N LEU A 430 -19.00 -12.93 1.47
CA LEU A 430 -19.47 -13.86 2.48
C LEU A 430 -18.27 -14.67 2.97
N VAL A 431 -18.04 -14.65 4.27
CA VAL A 431 -16.97 -15.37 4.96
C VAL A 431 -17.60 -16.54 5.71
N VAL A 432 -17.32 -17.76 5.25
CA VAL A 432 -17.73 -19.02 5.87
C VAL A 432 -16.59 -19.51 6.74
N SER A 433 -16.75 -19.43 8.06
CA SER A 433 -15.79 -19.96 9.03
C SER A 433 -16.12 -21.42 9.35
N LEU A 434 -15.09 -22.27 9.32
CA LEU A 434 -15.21 -23.73 9.40
C LEU A 434 -14.43 -24.26 10.61
N GLY A 435 -15.13 -24.98 11.49
CA GLY A 435 -14.58 -25.62 12.67
C GLY A 435 -14.76 -27.15 12.65
N GLY A 436 -14.21 -27.81 13.67
CA GLY A 436 -14.06 -29.26 13.69
C GLY A 436 -12.90 -29.73 12.79
N SER A 437 -12.84 -31.03 12.48
CA SER A 437 -11.74 -31.58 11.67
C SER A 437 -11.90 -31.30 10.17
N GLY A 438 -10.79 -30.97 9.50
CA GLY A 438 -10.73 -30.94 8.03
C GLY A 438 -10.66 -32.35 7.41
N THR A 439 -10.95 -32.53 6.12
CA THR A 439 -11.42 -31.54 5.13
C THR A 439 -12.93 -31.33 5.19
N TRP A 440 -13.37 -30.12 4.86
CA TRP A 440 -14.79 -29.74 4.87
C TRP A 440 -15.40 -29.79 3.48
N SER A 441 -16.67 -30.12 3.40
CA SER A 441 -17.52 -29.84 2.24
C SER A 441 -18.83 -29.24 2.73
N PHE A 442 -19.38 -28.24 2.06
CA PHE A 442 -20.57 -27.55 2.51
C PHE A 442 -21.40 -26.99 1.35
N GLN A 443 -22.65 -26.66 1.64
CA GLN A 443 -23.57 -26.02 0.71
C GLN A 443 -24.08 -24.70 1.31
N LEU A 444 -24.14 -23.65 0.50
CA LEU A 444 -24.78 -22.38 0.84
C LEU A 444 -26.22 -22.29 0.30
N SER A 445 -27.04 -21.42 0.90
CA SER A 445 -28.45 -21.24 0.53
C SER A 445 -28.68 -20.66 -0.87
N ASP A 446 -27.65 -20.15 -1.53
CA ASP A 446 -27.66 -19.76 -2.94
C ASP A 446 -27.37 -20.93 -3.91
N GLY A 447 -27.23 -22.15 -3.37
CA GLY A 447 -26.90 -23.35 -4.13
C GLY A 447 -25.40 -23.63 -4.29
N THR A 448 -24.50 -22.74 -3.83
CA THR A 448 -23.05 -22.95 -3.95
C THR A 448 -22.61 -24.20 -3.21
N LEU A 449 -21.96 -25.11 -3.94
CA LEU A 449 -21.36 -26.33 -3.40
C LEU A 449 -19.83 -26.18 -3.37
N VAL A 450 -19.24 -26.50 -2.22
CA VAL A 450 -17.79 -26.53 -2.02
C VAL A 450 -17.43 -27.90 -1.44
N GLU A 451 -16.47 -28.61 -2.06
CA GLU A 451 -16.07 -29.95 -1.61
C GLU A 451 -14.57 -30.07 -1.33
N ASN A 452 -14.23 -30.93 -0.36
CA ASN A 452 -12.86 -31.29 0.05
C ASN A 452 -11.94 -30.10 0.39
N PHE A 453 -12.52 -29.00 0.87
CA PHE A 453 -11.84 -27.77 1.22
C PHE A 453 -10.92 -27.96 2.44
N ARG A 454 -9.75 -27.31 2.41
CA ARG A 454 -8.64 -27.56 3.35
C ARG A 454 -8.33 -26.43 4.31
N GLN A 455 -8.93 -25.25 4.14
CA GLN A 455 -8.73 -24.10 5.03
C GLN A 455 -9.94 -23.94 5.96
N ASN A 456 -9.74 -23.32 7.11
CA ASN A 456 -10.78 -23.05 8.12
C ASN A 456 -11.63 -21.81 7.81
N SER A 457 -11.43 -21.16 6.66
CA SER A 457 -12.21 -20.02 6.19
C SER A 457 -12.32 -20.05 4.68
N TYR A 458 -13.53 -19.89 4.15
CA TYR A 458 -13.81 -19.74 2.73
C TYR A 458 -14.50 -18.40 2.48
N VAL A 459 -14.03 -17.67 1.47
CA VAL A 459 -14.53 -16.33 1.13
C VAL A 459 -15.11 -16.35 -0.27
N VAL A 460 -16.34 -15.84 -0.44
CA VAL A 460 -17.01 -15.77 -1.74
C VAL A 460 -17.76 -14.45 -1.92
N SER A 461 -17.49 -13.75 -3.02
CA SER A 461 -18.11 -12.46 -3.31
C SER A 461 -19.50 -12.63 -3.93
N ARG A 462 -20.43 -11.75 -3.56
CA ARG A 462 -21.83 -11.73 -4.02
C ARG A 462 -22.32 -10.31 -4.30
N THR A 463 -23.11 -10.20 -5.36
CA THR A 463 -23.73 -8.96 -5.86
C THR A 463 -25.25 -9.18 -5.97
N PRO A 464 -25.98 -9.36 -4.86
CA PRO A 464 -27.41 -9.63 -4.91
C PRO A 464 -28.18 -8.40 -5.43
N ALA A 465 -29.23 -8.65 -6.21
CA ALA A 465 -30.11 -7.59 -6.74
C ALA A 465 -31.12 -7.07 -5.69
N GLU A 466 -31.49 -7.90 -4.71
CA GLU A 466 -32.43 -7.60 -3.63
C GLU A 466 -31.87 -8.05 -2.28
N SER A 467 -32.44 -7.54 -1.18
CA SER A 467 -32.00 -7.89 0.18
C SER A 467 -32.11 -9.39 0.45
N THR A 468 -30.97 -10.06 0.63
CA THR A 468 -30.85 -11.53 0.60
C THR A 468 -30.20 -12.04 1.88
N THR A 469 -30.74 -13.11 2.46
CA THR A 469 -30.14 -13.82 3.61
C THR A 469 -29.43 -15.10 3.16
N TYR A 470 -28.14 -15.17 3.44
CA TYR A 470 -27.30 -16.32 3.16
C TYR A 470 -27.12 -17.18 4.42
N SER A 471 -27.24 -18.50 4.29
CA SER A 471 -26.93 -19.47 5.34
C SER A 471 -26.08 -20.61 4.79
N VAL A 472 -25.38 -21.32 5.68
CA VAL A 472 -24.86 -22.65 5.36
C VAL A 472 -26.01 -23.64 5.55
N VAL A 473 -26.35 -24.39 4.51
CA VAL A 473 -27.47 -25.35 4.49
C VAL A 473 -27.02 -26.72 5.01
N SER A 474 -25.79 -27.12 4.70
CA SER A 474 -25.17 -28.32 5.25
C SER A 474 -23.65 -28.17 5.30
N VAL A 475 -23.01 -28.84 6.26
CA VAL A 475 -21.55 -29.03 6.32
C VAL A 475 -21.26 -30.49 6.67
N LYS A 476 -20.31 -31.11 5.96
CA LYS A 476 -19.85 -32.49 6.14
C LYS A 476 -18.32 -32.55 6.18
N ASN A 477 -17.77 -33.48 6.95
CA ASN A 477 -16.36 -33.89 6.90
C ASN A 477 -16.30 -35.43 6.96
N MET A 478 -15.13 -36.02 7.26
CA MET A 478 -14.98 -37.48 7.36
C MET A 478 -15.82 -38.15 8.48
N CYS A 479 -16.30 -37.39 9.47
CA CYS A 479 -17.22 -37.84 10.52
C CYS A 479 -18.70 -37.79 10.10
N GLY A 480 -19.01 -37.24 8.93
CA GLY A 480 -20.37 -37.02 8.46
C GLY A 480 -20.84 -35.56 8.61
N THR A 481 -22.15 -35.36 8.72
CA THR A 481 -22.79 -34.04 8.78
C THR A 481 -22.64 -33.40 10.16
N GLY A 482 -22.25 -32.13 10.18
CA GLY A 482 -22.10 -31.32 11.40
C GLY A 482 -23.11 -30.18 11.52
N SER A 483 -22.84 -29.23 12.41
CA SER A 483 -23.77 -28.15 12.75
C SER A 483 -23.54 -26.88 11.91
N THR A 484 -24.62 -26.38 11.32
CA THR A 484 -24.69 -25.06 10.68
C THR A 484 -25.17 -24.03 11.71
N GLY A 485 -24.47 -22.90 11.83
CA GLY A 485 -24.73 -21.88 12.83
C GLY A 485 -25.68 -20.77 12.38
N ASN A 486 -25.18 -19.54 12.37
CA ASN A 486 -25.93 -18.33 12.05
C ASN A 486 -26.16 -18.14 10.53
N SER A 487 -26.89 -17.09 10.18
CA SER A 487 -27.04 -16.58 8.82
C SER A 487 -26.45 -15.17 8.67
N ALA A 488 -26.15 -14.77 7.44
CA ALA A 488 -25.67 -13.44 7.05
C ALA A 488 -26.72 -12.75 6.16
N SER A 489 -27.41 -11.75 6.69
CA SER A 489 -28.37 -10.94 5.92
C SER A 489 -27.67 -9.73 5.29
N VAL A 490 -27.78 -9.61 3.97
CA VAL A 490 -27.21 -8.52 3.17
C VAL A 490 -28.37 -7.65 2.67
N ASN A 491 -28.49 -6.44 3.20
CA ASN A 491 -29.49 -5.46 2.78
C ASN A 491 -29.03 -4.72 1.51
N VAL A 492 -29.86 -4.71 0.46
CA VAL A 492 -29.60 -3.99 -0.78
C VAL A 492 -30.39 -2.69 -0.80
N VAL A 493 -29.68 -1.58 -0.63
CA VAL A 493 -30.26 -0.23 -0.70
C VAL A 493 -30.47 0.13 -2.17
N GLN A 494 -31.72 0.09 -2.60
CA GLN A 494 -32.13 0.59 -3.91
C GLN A 494 -32.00 2.11 -3.97
N PRO A 495 -31.58 2.70 -5.11
CA PRO A 495 -31.56 4.15 -5.28
C PRO A 495 -32.96 4.76 -5.13
N GLN A 496 -33.07 5.83 -4.35
CA GLN A 496 -34.30 6.61 -4.20
C GLN A 496 -33.96 8.10 -4.31
N ILE A 497 -34.59 8.79 -5.25
CA ILE A 497 -34.43 10.23 -5.47
C ILE A 497 -35.57 10.95 -4.76
N GLN A 498 -35.26 11.90 -3.89
CA GLN A 498 -36.25 12.79 -3.28
C GLN A 498 -36.00 14.22 -3.77
N ALA A 499 -37.06 14.96 -4.02
CA ALA A 499 -37.01 16.36 -4.43
C ALA A 499 -37.94 17.19 -3.54
N GLU A 500 -37.48 18.36 -3.09
CA GLU A 500 -38.29 19.27 -2.30
C GLU A 500 -39.39 19.91 -3.15
N ALA A 501 -40.53 20.23 -2.52
CA ALA A 501 -41.66 20.86 -3.20
C ALA A 501 -41.32 22.26 -3.70
N LEU A 502 -41.91 22.64 -4.84
CA LEU A 502 -41.81 24.00 -5.38
C LEU A 502 -42.36 25.03 -4.39
N SER A 503 -41.63 26.13 -4.19
CA SER A 503 -42.05 27.25 -3.35
C SER A 503 -43.11 28.16 -4.00
N THR A 504 -43.42 27.97 -5.28
CA THR A 504 -44.49 28.70 -5.99
C THR A 504 -45.36 27.77 -6.83
N SER A 505 -46.66 28.07 -6.89
CA SER A 505 -47.65 27.41 -7.77
C SER A 505 -47.76 28.03 -9.17
N THR A 506 -46.94 29.05 -9.45
CA THR A 506 -46.86 29.75 -10.73
C THR A 506 -45.40 30.01 -11.08
N ILE A 507 -45.04 29.81 -12.34
CA ILE A 507 -43.70 29.97 -12.90
C ILE A 507 -43.83 30.66 -14.27
N CYS A 508 -43.00 31.67 -14.51
CA CYS A 508 -43.05 32.45 -15.75
C CYS A 508 -42.18 31.83 -16.85
N GLN A 509 -42.54 31.98 -18.12
CA GLN A 509 -41.63 31.63 -19.22
C GLN A 509 -40.31 32.40 -19.07
N GLY A 510 -39.17 31.73 -19.27
CA GLY A 510 -37.84 32.30 -19.06
C GLY A 510 -37.37 32.33 -17.60
N GLN A 511 -38.20 31.94 -16.62
CA GLN A 511 -37.79 31.81 -15.22
C GLN A 511 -37.06 30.48 -14.98
N SER A 512 -36.08 30.49 -14.09
CA SER A 512 -35.37 29.28 -13.66
C SER A 512 -36.03 28.63 -12.45
N ILE A 513 -36.36 27.35 -12.58
CA ILE A 513 -36.71 26.44 -11.49
C ILE A 513 -35.44 26.09 -10.71
N ARG A 514 -35.57 25.92 -9.40
CA ARG A 514 -34.55 25.29 -8.54
C ARG A 514 -35.24 24.25 -7.67
N LEU A 515 -34.63 23.07 -7.56
CA LEU A 515 -35.05 21.97 -6.69
C LEU A 515 -33.87 21.51 -5.84
N SER A 516 -34.03 21.49 -4.53
CA SER A 516 -33.16 20.72 -3.64
C SER A 516 -33.46 19.23 -3.83
N ILE A 517 -32.43 18.39 -3.80
CA ILE A 517 -32.58 16.94 -3.90
C ILE A 517 -31.77 16.21 -2.82
N SER A 518 -32.31 15.09 -2.36
CA SER A 518 -31.56 14.08 -1.61
C SER A 518 -31.62 12.75 -2.38
N ILE A 519 -30.59 11.93 -2.20
CA ILE A 519 -30.50 10.62 -2.84
C ILE A 519 -30.13 9.61 -1.75
N VAL A 520 -30.98 8.62 -1.55
CA VAL A 520 -30.70 7.47 -0.70
C VAL A 520 -30.22 6.34 -1.61
N GLY A 521 -29.19 5.61 -1.17
CA GLY A 521 -28.48 4.68 -2.04
C GLY A 521 -27.56 5.38 -3.06
N LYS A 522 -27.14 4.65 -4.10
CA LYS A 522 -26.13 5.10 -5.06
C LYS A 522 -26.61 4.88 -6.49
N LEU A 523 -26.83 5.97 -7.23
CA LEU A 523 -27.07 5.91 -8.68
C LEU A 523 -25.80 5.45 -9.42
N SER A 524 -25.96 4.92 -10.64
CA SER A 524 -24.81 4.52 -11.46
C SER A 524 -23.95 5.73 -11.85
N SER A 525 -22.65 5.53 -12.09
CA SER A 525 -21.71 6.60 -12.49
C SER A 525 -22.13 7.37 -13.74
N ASN A 526 -23.00 6.78 -14.57
CA ASN A 526 -23.45 7.33 -15.84
C ASN A 526 -24.86 7.96 -15.74
N SER A 527 -25.48 7.94 -14.55
CA SER A 527 -26.81 8.49 -14.29
C SER A 527 -26.79 10.02 -14.25
N GLN A 528 -27.08 10.65 -15.38
CA GLN A 528 -27.29 12.11 -15.42
C GLN A 528 -28.65 12.47 -14.82
N LEU A 529 -28.68 13.41 -13.88
CA LEU A 529 -29.93 13.89 -13.28
C LEU A 529 -30.54 15.03 -14.12
N VAL A 530 -31.83 14.92 -14.40
CA VAL A 530 -32.59 15.87 -15.23
C VAL A 530 -33.91 16.24 -14.57
N ILE A 531 -34.27 17.52 -14.60
CA ILE A 531 -35.63 17.98 -14.30
C ILE A 531 -36.48 17.69 -15.54
N GLN A 532 -37.49 16.84 -15.39
CA GLN A 532 -38.50 16.60 -16.40
C GLN A 532 -39.77 17.38 -16.09
N ILE A 533 -40.39 17.96 -17.12
CA ILE A 533 -41.65 18.70 -17.05
C ILE A 533 -42.73 18.04 -17.90
N SER A 534 -43.96 18.00 -17.38
CA SER A 534 -45.10 17.44 -18.10
C SER A 534 -45.62 18.38 -19.20
N ASP A 535 -46.64 17.91 -19.92
CA ASP A 535 -47.61 18.74 -20.64
C ASP A 535 -48.60 19.43 -19.65
N PRO A 536 -49.52 20.31 -20.12
CA PRO A 536 -50.56 20.90 -19.26
C PRO A 536 -51.51 19.91 -18.59
N THR A 537 -51.52 18.63 -18.98
CA THR A 537 -52.39 17.59 -18.40
C THR A 537 -51.75 16.92 -17.18
N GLY A 538 -50.45 17.12 -16.99
CA GLY A 538 -49.67 16.52 -15.90
C GLY A 538 -49.03 15.16 -16.23
N ASN A 539 -49.12 14.69 -17.49
CA ASN A 539 -48.84 13.29 -17.84
C ASN A 539 -47.59 13.10 -18.72
N ASN A 540 -47.48 13.82 -19.84
CA ASN A 540 -46.41 13.57 -20.81
C ASN A 540 -45.13 14.33 -20.46
N PHE A 541 -44.16 13.64 -19.84
CA PHE A 541 -42.91 14.25 -19.37
C PHE A 541 -41.84 14.40 -20.45
N THR A 542 -41.15 15.54 -20.44
CA THR A 542 -40.05 15.92 -21.35
C THR A 542 -38.88 16.51 -20.56
N ASP A 543 -37.66 16.31 -21.05
CA ASP A 543 -36.44 16.81 -20.39
C ASP A 543 -36.30 18.35 -20.53
N LEU A 544 -36.01 19.04 -19.42
CA LEU A 544 -35.48 20.40 -19.46
C LEU A 544 -33.95 20.42 -19.42
N PRO A 545 -33.28 21.35 -20.14
CA PRO A 545 -31.84 21.59 -19.96
C PRO A 545 -31.51 21.92 -18.50
N THR A 546 -30.90 20.96 -17.81
CA THR A 546 -30.71 20.98 -16.36
C THR A 546 -29.24 21.21 -16.00
N GLN A 547 -28.98 22.22 -15.18
CA GLN A 547 -27.69 22.46 -14.54
C GLN A 547 -27.69 21.80 -13.16
N VAL A 548 -26.64 21.02 -12.88
CA VAL A 548 -26.45 20.29 -11.63
C VAL A 548 -25.46 21.05 -10.74
N SER A 549 -25.87 21.32 -9.51
CA SER A 549 -25.07 21.88 -8.41
C SER A 549 -25.16 20.93 -7.21
N LEU A 550 -24.31 21.11 -6.19
CA LEU A 550 -24.32 20.32 -4.96
C LEU A 550 -25.72 20.30 -4.34
N PHE A 551 -26.32 19.10 -4.31
CA PHE A 551 -27.69 18.81 -3.84
C PHE A 551 -28.81 19.68 -4.46
N THR A 552 -28.55 20.34 -5.59
CA THR A 552 -29.45 21.33 -6.19
C THR A 552 -29.48 21.21 -7.71
N LEU A 553 -30.66 20.98 -8.27
CA LEU A 553 -30.90 21.01 -9.71
C LEU A 553 -31.56 22.33 -10.10
N SER A 554 -31.22 22.86 -11.27
CA SER A 554 -31.90 24.03 -11.81
C SER A 554 -32.08 23.95 -13.33
N ALA A 555 -33.20 24.44 -13.82
CA ALA A 555 -33.54 24.43 -15.24
C ALA A 555 -34.39 25.65 -15.59
N GLN A 556 -34.15 26.25 -16.75
CA GLN A 556 -34.94 27.40 -17.22
C GLN A 556 -36.15 26.92 -18.02
N ILE A 557 -37.35 27.45 -17.72
CA ILE A 557 -38.51 27.27 -18.59
C ILE A 557 -38.22 28.00 -19.91
N PRO A 558 -38.25 27.34 -21.08
CA PRO A 558 -37.92 27.98 -22.35
C PRO A 558 -38.81 29.21 -22.64
N PRO A 559 -38.25 30.30 -23.22
CA PRO A 559 -39.06 31.37 -23.78
C PRO A 559 -40.04 30.81 -24.82
N GLY A 560 -41.33 31.15 -24.72
CA GLY A 560 -42.36 30.61 -25.60
C GLY A 560 -42.87 29.20 -25.27
N PHE A 561 -42.43 28.58 -24.16
CA PHE A 561 -43.00 27.30 -23.70
C PHE A 561 -44.51 27.44 -23.43
N GLN A 562 -45.29 26.40 -23.75
CA GLN A 562 -46.76 26.44 -23.69
C GLN A 562 -47.29 26.89 -22.30
N THR A 563 -48.40 27.62 -22.30
CA THR A 563 -49.08 28.05 -21.08
C THR A 563 -50.19 27.08 -20.68
N GLY A 564 -50.46 27.02 -19.37
CA GLY A 564 -51.42 26.08 -18.77
C GLY A 564 -51.24 25.97 -17.27
N THR A 565 -52.18 25.29 -16.59
CA THR A 565 -52.31 25.30 -15.12
C THR A 565 -52.09 23.94 -14.44
N GLY A 566 -51.98 22.85 -15.21
CA GLY A 566 -51.82 21.48 -14.71
C GLY A 566 -50.40 20.92 -14.78
N TYR A 567 -49.38 21.77 -15.00
CA TYR A 567 -48.00 21.32 -15.18
C TYR A 567 -47.44 20.67 -13.92
N ARG A 568 -46.66 19.60 -14.11
CA ARG A 568 -45.96 18.85 -13.06
C ARG A 568 -44.50 18.69 -13.43
N ILE A 569 -43.64 18.51 -12.43
CA ILE A 569 -42.22 18.18 -12.63
C ILE A 569 -41.80 16.99 -11.78
N LYS A 570 -40.75 16.31 -12.21
CA LYS A 570 -40.04 15.29 -11.43
C LYS A 570 -38.55 15.35 -11.75
N VAL A 571 -37.73 14.89 -10.82
CA VAL A 571 -36.30 14.64 -11.09
C VAL A 571 -36.17 13.20 -11.55
N ALA A 572 -35.51 12.95 -12.68
CA ALA A 572 -35.24 11.61 -13.19
C ALA A 572 -33.74 11.37 -13.36
N ALA A 573 -33.29 10.15 -13.12
CA ALA A 573 -31.95 9.69 -13.49
C ALA A 573 -31.99 9.05 -14.88
N LYS A 574 -31.29 9.66 -15.84
CA LYS A 574 -31.35 9.27 -17.26
C LYS A 574 -30.94 7.81 -17.46
N ASN A 575 -31.64 7.14 -18.37
CA ASN A 575 -31.46 5.73 -18.73
C ASN A 575 -31.69 4.75 -17.55
N THR A 576 -32.49 5.15 -16.55
CA THR A 576 -32.92 4.31 -15.43
C THR A 576 -34.42 4.48 -15.16
N GLU A 577 -34.99 3.60 -14.35
CA GLU A 577 -36.37 3.72 -13.84
C GLU A 577 -36.52 4.66 -12.64
N TYR A 578 -35.41 5.22 -12.11
CA TYR A 578 -35.43 6.02 -10.88
C TYR A 578 -35.85 7.48 -11.16
N PHE A 579 -36.97 7.89 -10.56
CA PHE A 579 -37.44 9.28 -10.52
C PHE A 579 -38.00 9.64 -9.15
N SER A 580 -38.06 10.95 -8.85
CA SER A 580 -38.64 11.49 -7.62
C SER A 580 -40.16 11.38 -7.60
N SER A 581 -40.76 11.61 -6.43
CA SER A 581 -42.17 12.01 -6.37
C SER A 581 -42.46 13.16 -7.36
N VAL A 582 -43.66 13.13 -7.95
CA VAL A 582 -44.10 14.09 -8.96
C VAL A 582 -44.66 15.33 -8.25
N LEU A 583 -44.02 16.47 -8.47
CA LEU A 583 -44.33 17.76 -7.85
C LEU A 583 -45.31 18.57 -8.72
N GLY A 584 -46.16 19.37 -8.08
CA GLY A 584 -47.21 20.18 -8.72
C GLY A 584 -48.62 19.66 -8.39
N PRO A 585 -49.67 20.17 -9.07
CA PRO A 585 -49.61 21.01 -10.27
C PRO A 585 -49.15 22.44 -10.02
N PHE A 586 -48.64 23.10 -11.06
CA PHE A 586 -48.34 24.52 -11.12
C PHE A 586 -48.70 25.11 -12.49
N SER A 587 -48.73 26.45 -12.57
CA SER A 587 -49.06 27.18 -13.79
C SER A 587 -47.83 27.73 -14.50
N ILE A 588 -47.77 27.58 -15.83
CA ILE A 588 -46.81 28.27 -16.69
C ILE A 588 -47.52 29.43 -17.38
N ILE A 589 -46.97 30.64 -17.21
CA ILE A 589 -47.59 31.89 -17.68
C ILE A 589 -46.59 32.71 -18.50
N THR A 590 -47.05 33.25 -19.64
CA THR A 590 -46.26 34.17 -20.46
C THR A 590 -46.13 35.52 -19.75
N PRO A 591 -44.91 36.08 -19.61
CA PRO A 591 -44.73 37.47 -19.17
C PRO A 591 -45.46 38.47 -20.08
N PRO A 592 -45.89 39.63 -19.55
CA PRO A 592 -46.41 40.70 -20.40
C PRO A 592 -45.34 41.21 -21.38
N SER A 593 -45.78 41.87 -22.45
CA SER A 593 -44.88 42.64 -23.32
C SER A 593 -44.13 43.70 -22.51
N PRO A 594 -43.01 44.27 -23.00
CA PRO A 594 -42.44 45.48 -22.41
C PRO A 594 -43.49 46.60 -22.30
N PRO A 595 -43.37 47.49 -21.31
CA PRO A 595 -44.16 48.73 -21.28
C PRO A 595 -43.79 49.64 -22.44
N VAL A 596 -44.72 50.51 -22.84
CA VAL A 596 -44.48 51.46 -23.93
C VAL A 596 -43.80 52.71 -23.37
N VAL A 597 -42.62 53.01 -23.90
CA VAL A 597 -41.91 54.28 -23.69
C VAL A 597 -42.54 55.33 -24.58
N VAL A 598 -42.99 56.44 -24.00
CA VAL A 598 -43.73 57.48 -24.74
C VAL A 598 -42.78 58.28 -25.63
N GLU A 599 -41.66 58.73 -25.08
CA GLU A 599 -40.61 59.49 -25.77
C GLU A 599 -39.26 59.35 -25.05
N ASN A 600 -38.20 59.92 -25.63
CA ASN A 600 -36.93 60.14 -24.94
C ASN A 600 -36.92 61.59 -24.42
N TYR A 601 -36.31 61.82 -23.26
CA TYR A 601 -36.35 63.14 -22.60
C TYR A 601 -35.10 63.95 -22.88
N SER A 602 -35.27 65.25 -23.10
CA SER A 602 -34.19 66.24 -23.14
C SER A 602 -34.40 67.27 -22.04
N PHE A 603 -33.41 67.45 -21.17
CA PHE A 603 -33.44 68.41 -20.06
C PHE A 603 -32.20 69.29 -20.07
N CYS A 604 -32.30 70.49 -19.51
CA CYS A 604 -31.16 71.41 -19.40
C CYS A 604 -30.32 71.10 -18.15
N GLN A 605 -29.01 71.30 -18.24
CA GLN A 605 -28.10 71.08 -17.11
C GLN A 605 -28.49 71.98 -15.93
N ASN A 606 -28.58 71.39 -14.74
CA ASN A 606 -29.07 72.01 -13.50
C ASN A 606 -30.55 72.47 -13.49
N SER A 607 -31.38 72.06 -14.46
CA SER A 607 -32.83 72.26 -14.38
C SER A 607 -33.51 71.25 -13.44
N GLU A 608 -34.63 71.63 -12.82
CA GLU A 608 -35.48 70.70 -12.08
C GLU A 608 -36.26 69.79 -13.06
N THR A 609 -36.45 68.53 -12.69
CA THR A 609 -37.06 67.50 -13.56
C THR A 609 -38.16 66.73 -12.85
N SER A 610 -39.13 66.26 -13.63
CA SER A 610 -40.16 65.31 -13.17
C SER A 610 -39.66 63.86 -13.30
N PRO A 611 -40.26 62.90 -12.57
CA PRO A 611 -39.98 61.48 -12.77
C PRO A 611 -40.31 61.03 -14.19
N LEU A 612 -39.54 60.08 -14.71
CA LEU A 612 -39.79 59.41 -15.99
C LEU A 612 -41.16 58.71 -16.00
N THR A 613 -41.83 58.71 -17.16
CA THR A 613 -43.12 58.05 -17.35
C THR A 613 -43.07 57.01 -18.48
N ALA A 614 -43.95 56.01 -18.39
CA ALA A 614 -44.14 54.95 -19.38
C ALA A 614 -45.58 54.41 -19.25
N THR A 615 -46.09 53.77 -20.29
CA THR A 615 -47.44 53.18 -20.29
C THR A 615 -47.37 51.67 -20.04
N GLY A 616 -47.96 51.20 -18.94
CA GLY A 616 -48.00 49.79 -18.56
C GLY A 616 -48.55 49.53 -17.15
N THR A 617 -48.58 48.27 -16.72
CA THR A 617 -49.15 47.85 -15.43
C THR A 617 -48.08 47.47 -14.40
N ASN A 618 -48.19 48.02 -13.18
CA ASN A 618 -47.26 47.73 -12.07
C ASN A 618 -45.78 47.86 -12.49
N LEU A 619 -45.43 49.09 -12.90
CA LEU A 619 -44.13 49.44 -13.48
C LEU A 619 -43.00 49.34 -12.45
N LYS A 620 -41.82 48.94 -12.92
CA LYS A 620 -40.58 48.84 -12.14
C LYS A 620 -39.45 49.53 -12.89
N TRP A 621 -38.73 50.41 -12.20
CA TRP A 621 -37.71 51.28 -12.81
C TRP A 621 -36.29 50.89 -12.41
N TYR A 622 -35.32 51.07 -13.31
CA TYR A 622 -33.93 50.66 -13.12
C TYR A 622 -32.96 51.66 -13.74
N THR A 623 -31.79 51.81 -13.10
CA THR A 623 -30.68 52.66 -13.54
C THR A 623 -29.76 51.99 -14.56
N GLY A 624 -29.79 50.66 -14.63
CA GLY A 624 -29.02 49.83 -15.55
C GLY A 624 -29.80 48.59 -15.99
N GLU A 625 -29.40 48.02 -17.13
CA GLU A 625 -30.13 46.92 -17.77
C GLU A 625 -30.17 45.65 -16.92
N LEU A 626 -29.13 45.42 -16.10
CA LEU A 626 -28.95 44.24 -15.25
C LEU A 626 -29.29 44.46 -13.75
N ASP A 627 -29.75 45.66 -13.37
CA ASP A 627 -30.04 45.98 -11.96
C ASP A 627 -31.09 45.04 -11.37
N VAL A 628 -30.81 44.40 -10.24
CA VAL A 628 -31.72 43.42 -9.63
C VAL A 628 -32.83 44.09 -8.81
N LYS A 629 -32.56 45.26 -8.23
CA LYS A 629 -33.49 45.99 -7.36
C LYS A 629 -34.19 47.12 -8.13
N PRO A 630 -35.54 47.15 -8.20
CA PRO A 630 -36.27 48.25 -8.82
C PRO A 630 -36.40 49.47 -7.91
N PHE A 631 -36.57 50.62 -8.55
CA PHE A 631 -37.14 51.85 -8.00
C PHE A 631 -38.64 51.95 -8.37
N LEU A 632 -39.41 52.69 -7.56
CA LEU A 632 -40.83 52.96 -7.82
C LEU A 632 -41.02 53.98 -8.96
N ASN A 633 -40.11 54.93 -9.06
CA ASN A 633 -39.96 55.91 -10.13
C ASN A 633 -38.48 56.36 -10.18
N ILE A 634 -38.08 57.09 -11.23
CA ILE A 634 -36.74 57.69 -11.34
C ILE A 634 -36.89 59.13 -11.82
N THR A 635 -36.33 60.08 -11.07
CA THR A 635 -36.10 61.46 -11.51
C THR A 635 -34.64 61.60 -11.95
N PRO A 636 -34.35 61.89 -13.23
CA PRO A 636 -32.97 61.95 -13.72
C PRO A 636 -32.22 63.17 -13.16
N PRO A 637 -31.00 63.01 -12.60
CA PRO A 637 -30.19 64.13 -12.12
C PRO A 637 -29.60 64.92 -13.29
N THR A 638 -29.78 66.24 -13.27
CA THR A 638 -29.38 67.16 -14.36
C THR A 638 -28.01 67.81 -14.17
N GLY A 639 -27.26 67.47 -13.11
CA GLY A 639 -26.00 68.17 -12.77
C GLY A 639 -24.87 67.98 -13.79
N ASN A 640 -24.87 66.87 -14.53
CA ASN A 640 -23.85 66.55 -15.53
C ASN A 640 -24.48 66.39 -16.92
N SER A 641 -23.91 67.05 -17.92
CA SER A 641 -24.33 66.90 -19.32
C SER A 641 -23.89 65.56 -19.93
N GLY A 642 -24.67 65.06 -20.88
CA GLY A 642 -24.46 63.73 -21.49
C GLY A 642 -25.78 63.04 -21.85
N THR A 643 -25.72 61.77 -22.28
CA THR A 643 -26.92 60.94 -22.47
C THR A 643 -26.85 59.71 -21.59
N TYR A 644 -27.89 59.52 -20.78
CA TYR A 644 -28.03 58.44 -19.82
C TYR A 644 -29.14 57.48 -20.28
N SER A 645 -29.02 56.20 -19.95
CA SER A 645 -30.03 55.18 -20.30
C SER A 645 -30.67 54.60 -19.05
N TYR A 646 -31.98 54.74 -18.94
CA TYR A 646 -32.81 54.14 -17.89
C TYR A 646 -33.67 53.02 -18.47
N TYR A 647 -34.14 52.13 -17.61
CA TYR A 647 -34.87 50.94 -18.01
C TYR A 647 -36.15 50.76 -17.19
N VAL A 648 -37.21 50.30 -17.82
CA VAL A 648 -38.51 50.08 -17.18
C VAL A 648 -39.13 48.76 -17.63
N SER A 649 -39.58 47.93 -16.69
CA SER A 649 -40.39 46.73 -16.95
C SER A 649 -41.79 46.91 -16.38
N GLN A 650 -42.71 46.05 -16.81
CA GLN A 650 -44.06 45.96 -16.27
C GLN A 650 -44.35 44.54 -15.78
N SER A 651 -45.37 44.36 -14.95
CA SER A 651 -45.74 43.03 -14.46
C SER A 651 -47.24 42.77 -14.52
N ASN A 652 -47.59 41.50 -14.73
CA ASN A 652 -48.99 41.05 -14.78
C ASN A 652 -49.51 40.67 -13.38
N SER A 653 -50.81 40.38 -13.28
CA SER A 653 -51.48 39.96 -12.03
C SER A 653 -50.93 38.68 -11.40
N TYR A 654 -50.13 37.90 -12.14
CA TYR A 654 -49.47 36.68 -11.67
C TYR A 654 -48.01 36.89 -11.25
N GLY A 655 -47.54 38.15 -11.23
CA GLY A 655 -46.18 38.52 -10.83
C GLY A 655 -45.11 38.37 -11.91
N CYS A 656 -45.46 37.88 -13.12
CA CYS A 656 -44.50 37.76 -14.21
C CYS A 656 -44.10 39.15 -14.75
N GLU A 657 -42.80 39.39 -14.83
CA GLU A 657 -42.19 40.65 -15.26
C GLU A 657 -41.76 40.59 -16.73
N SER A 658 -42.04 41.66 -17.48
CA SER A 658 -41.65 41.80 -18.88
C SER A 658 -40.14 41.91 -19.07
N LYS A 659 -39.68 41.75 -20.32
CA LYS A 659 -38.40 42.37 -20.72
C LYS A 659 -38.46 43.88 -20.48
N ARG A 660 -37.31 44.49 -20.17
CA ARG A 660 -37.19 45.93 -19.95
C ARG A 660 -37.27 46.70 -21.27
N ALA A 661 -38.01 47.79 -21.29
CA ALA A 661 -37.91 48.83 -22.31
C ALA A 661 -36.86 49.86 -21.88
N LYS A 662 -36.19 50.49 -22.85
CA LYS A 662 -35.10 51.46 -22.64
C LYS A 662 -35.57 52.87 -22.92
N ILE A 663 -35.25 53.80 -22.03
CA ILE A 663 -35.45 55.26 -22.19
C ILE A 663 -34.08 55.92 -22.20
N ASN A 664 -33.81 56.79 -23.17
CA ASN A 664 -32.66 57.69 -23.11
C ASN A 664 -33.08 59.06 -22.56
N VAL A 665 -32.20 59.65 -21.76
CA VAL A 665 -32.35 60.99 -21.20
C VAL A 665 -31.09 61.78 -21.53
N THR A 666 -31.23 62.86 -22.30
CA THR A 666 -30.14 63.72 -22.71
C THR A 666 -30.14 65.01 -21.89
N ILE A 667 -29.03 65.28 -21.21
CA ILE A 667 -28.81 66.49 -20.41
C ILE A 667 -27.96 67.46 -21.23
N ILE A 668 -28.58 68.55 -21.66
CA ILE A 668 -28.02 69.57 -22.55
C ILE A 668 -27.30 70.64 -21.71
N PRO A 669 -26.00 70.90 -21.94
CA PRO A 669 -25.28 71.96 -21.24
C PRO A 669 -25.65 73.36 -21.77
N LEU A 670 -25.52 74.35 -20.90
CA LEU A 670 -25.51 75.76 -21.30
C LEU A 670 -24.37 76.03 -22.29
N ALA A 671 -24.59 76.97 -23.20
CA ALA A 671 -23.56 77.39 -24.14
C ALA A 671 -22.33 77.99 -23.43
N THR A 672 -21.15 77.86 -24.04
CA THR A 672 -19.97 78.66 -23.66
C THR A 672 -19.30 79.23 -24.90
N ALA A 673 -18.64 80.38 -24.75
CA ALA A 673 -17.80 80.97 -25.78
C ALA A 673 -16.45 81.45 -25.25
N ILE A 674 -15.41 81.26 -26.07
CA ILE A 674 -14.09 81.85 -25.90
C ILE A 674 -13.74 82.61 -27.18
N ILE A 675 -13.57 83.93 -27.08
CA ILE A 675 -13.16 84.79 -28.20
C ILE A 675 -11.66 85.07 -28.18
N SER A 676 -11.04 85.01 -29.36
CA SER A 676 -9.60 85.29 -29.56
C SER A 676 -9.33 85.92 -30.92
N GLY A 677 -8.16 86.55 -31.11
CA GLY A 677 -7.77 87.17 -32.38
C GLY A 677 -6.92 88.44 -32.26
N ASP A 678 -6.03 88.53 -31.27
CA ASP A 678 -5.15 89.70 -31.09
C ASP A 678 -4.22 89.89 -32.29
N VAL A 679 -4.24 91.07 -32.91
CA VAL A 679 -3.36 91.42 -34.04
C VAL A 679 -3.15 92.93 -34.17
N SER A 680 -2.00 93.32 -34.73
CA SER A 680 -1.70 94.69 -35.15
C SER A 680 -1.82 94.81 -36.67
N MET A 681 -2.52 95.83 -37.16
CA MET A 681 -2.87 96.00 -38.58
C MET A 681 -2.90 97.49 -38.99
N LEU A 682 -2.94 97.77 -40.29
CA LEU A 682 -3.02 99.15 -40.79
C LEU A 682 -4.47 99.65 -40.83
N LYS A 683 -4.60 100.97 -40.86
CA LYS A 683 -5.89 101.68 -40.86
C LYS A 683 -6.66 101.48 -42.18
N GLY A 684 -7.48 100.43 -42.23
CA GLY A 684 -8.38 100.14 -43.36
C GLY A 684 -8.56 98.64 -43.66
N ASP A 685 -7.67 97.80 -43.12
CA ASP A 685 -7.66 96.34 -43.31
C ASP A 685 -8.85 95.65 -42.60
N SER A 686 -9.11 94.37 -42.93
CA SER A 686 -9.90 93.47 -42.08
C SER A 686 -9.05 92.39 -41.40
N THR A 687 -9.58 91.85 -40.29
CA THR A 687 -9.11 90.61 -39.68
C THR A 687 -10.28 89.76 -39.18
N LEU A 688 -10.03 88.50 -38.85
CA LEU A 688 -11.01 87.55 -38.33
C LEU A 688 -10.78 87.31 -36.83
N LEU A 689 -11.83 87.49 -36.03
CA LEU A 689 -11.90 87.00 -34.66
C LEU A 689 -12.38 85.56 -34.66
N ASN A 690 -11.74 84.68 -33.90
CA ASN A 690 -12.13 83.30 -33.75
C ASN A 690 -12.92 83.11 -32.45
N VAL A 691 -14.18 82.69 -32.57
CA VAL A 691 -14.99 82.27 -31.42
C VAL A 691 -15.06 80.75 -31.35
N ASN A 692 -14.42 80.16 -30.35
CA ASN A 692 -14.64 78.77 -29.97
C ASN A 692 -15.93 78.69 -29.13
N LEU A 693 -16.78 77.72 -29.42
CA LEU A 693 -18.09 77.53 -28.79
C LEU A 693 -18.19 76.10 -28.25
N THR A 694 -18.87 75.93 -27.13
CA THR A 694 -19.35 74.62 -26.66
C THR A 694 -20.82 74.73 -26.25
N GLY A 695 -21.50 73.59 -26.13
CA GLY A 695 -22.94 73.52 -25.94
C GLY A 695 -23.69 73.09 -27.19
N GLU A 696 -25.00 72.90 -27.06
CA GLU A 696 -25.88 72.59 -28.20
C GLU A 696 -26.00 73.79 -29.15
N LEU A 697 -25.87 73.51 -30.46
CA LEU A 697 -26.03 74.45 -31.57
C LEU A 697 -27.47 74.34 -32.12
N PRO A 698 -28.11 75.42 -32.60
CA PRO A 698 -27.55 76.75 -32.84
C PRO A 698 -27.39 77.60 -31.57
N ILE A 699 -26.37 78.46 -31.57
CA ILE A 699 -26.04 79.37 -30.47
C ILE A 699 -26.24 80.82 -30.93
N GLU A 700 -27.04 81.60 -30.20
CA GLU A 700 -27.13 83.05 -30.35
C GLU A 700 -25.91 83.71 -29.65
N LEU A 701 -25.22 84.61 -30.35
CA LEU A 701 -24.04 85.32 -29.84
C LEU A 701 -24.16 86.83 -30.09
N LYS A 702 -23.76 87.65 -29.11
CA LYS A 702 -23.76 89.11 -29.21
C LYS A 702 -22.39 89.70 -28.88
N LEU A 703 -21.81 90.45 -29.81
CA LEU A 703 -20.49 91.03 -29.71
C LEU A 703 -20.54 92.43 -29.04
N SER A 704 -19.40 92.90 -28.52
CA SER A 704 -19.28 94.20 -27.83
C SER A 704 -19.55 95.42 -28.72
N ASP A 705 -19.43 95.28 -30.04
CA ASP A 705 -19.83 96.29 -31.03
C ASP A 705 -21.34 96.34 -31.30
N GLY A 706 -22.12 95.46 -30.66
CA GLY A 706 -23.57 95.36 -30.77
C GLY A 706 -24.07 94.37 -31.84
N ARG A 707 -23.22 93.88 -32.73
CA ARG A 707 -23.61 92.86 -33.74
C ARG A 707 -24.02 91.56 -33.06
N SER A 708 -25.03 90.90 -33.63
CA SER A 708 -25.53 89.61 -33.17
C SER A 708 -25.43 88.57 -34.30
N PHE A 709 -25.14 87.32 -33.94
CA PHE A 709 -24.86 86.22 -34.85
C PHE A 709 -25.60 84.97 -34.38
N ILE A 710 -26.03 84.12 -35.33
CA ILE A 710 -26.50 82.76 -35.05
C ILE A 710 -25.41 81.79 -35.52
N CYS A 711 -24.78 81.13 -34.55
CA CYS A 711 -23.63 80.27 -34.74
C CYS A 711 -24.07 78.81 -34.88
N ASN A 712 -23.94 78.26 -36.08
CA ASN A 712 -24.32 76.88 -36.40
C ASN A 712 -23.12 75.91 -36.46
N LYS A 713 -21.92 76.38 -36.11
CA LYS A 713 -20.67 75.60 -36.09
C LYS A 713 -19.64 76.26 -35.16
N THR A 714 -18.60 75.50 -34.82
CA THR A 714 -17.43 76.00 -34.08
C THR A 714 -16.12 75.54 -34.74
N PRO A 715 -15.05 76.38 -34.80
CA PRO A 715 -15.04 77.80 -34.49
C PRO A 715 -15.96 78.62 -35.41
N PHE A 716 -16.48 79.72 -34.88
CA PHE A 716 -17.26 80.70 -35.64
C PHE A 716 -16.40 81.95 -35.88
N PRO A 717 -15.95 82.22 -37.12
CA PRO A 717 -15.15 83.39 -37.43
C PRO A 717 -16.03 84.64 -37.60
N ILE A 718 -15.59 85.78 -37.06
CA ILE A 718 -16.26 87.08 -37.20
C ILE A 718 -15.28 88.10 -37.80
N GLU A 719 -15.61 88.68 -38.96
CA GLU A 719 -14.80 89.73 -39.56
C GLU A 719 -14.99 91.08 -38.84
N VAL A 720 -13.87 91.79 -38.64
CA VAL A 720 -13.80 93.13 -38.06
C VAL A 720 -12.92 94.05 -38.90
N ARG A 721 -13.31 95.34 -38.99
CA ARG A 721 -12.58 96.43 -39.67
C ARG A 721 -12.47 97.67 -38.77
N PRO A 722 -11.72 97.61 -37.66
CA PRO A 722 -11.63 98.73 -36.72
C PRO A 722 -10.78 99.88 -37.28
N THR A 723 -11.29 101.11 -37.24
CA THR A 723 -10.57 102.33 -37.68
C THR A 723 -9.72 102.97 -36.58
N LYS A 724 -9.80 102.43 -35.35
CA LYS A 724 -8.98 102.76 -34.16
C LYS A 724 -8.75 101.47 -33.37
N SER A 725 -7.66 101.39 -32.61
CA SER A 725 -7.38 100.24 -31.74
C SER A 725 -8.57 99.92 -30.82
N THR A 726 -9.10 98.70 -30.91
CA THR A 726 -10.40 98.29 -30.34
C THR A 726 -10.30 96.88 -29.76
N THR A 727 -10.83 96.69 -28.55
CA THR A 727 -10.97 95.35 -27.94
C THR A 727 -12.38 94.84 -28.12
N TYR A 728 -12.51 93.68 -28.76
CA TYR A 728 -13.77 92.96 -28.92
C TYR A 728 -13.94 91.92 -27.80
N SER A 729 -15.14 91.85 -27.25
CA SER A 729 -15.54 90.81 -26.28
C SER A 729 -16.96 90.36 -26.59
N ILE A 730 -17.35 89.18 -26.09
CA ILE A 730 -18.74 88.71 -26.23
C ILE A 730 -19.53 89.26 -25.04
N LYS A 731 -20.65 89.93 -25.33
CA LYS A 731 -21.53 90.54 -24.34
C LYS A 731 -22.59 89.56 -23.82
N GLU A 732 -23.04 88.65 -24.67
CA GLU A 732 -24.10 87.69 -24.38
C GLU A 732 -23.94 86.46 -25.29
N ILE A 733 -24.23 85.28 -24.75
CA ILE A 733 -24.34 84.02 -25.49
C ILE A 733 -25.53 83.24 -24.96
N LYS A 734 -26.27 82.55 -25.83
CA LYS A 734 -27.49 81.81 -25.47
C LYS A 734 -27.72 80.62 -26.39
N ASN A 735 -28.23 79.51 -25.85
CA ASN A 735 -28.77 78.39 -26.63
C ASN A 735 -30.20 78.03 -26.17
N SER A 736 -30.68 76.87 -26.62
CA SER A 736 -31.92 76.20 -26.19
C SER A 736 -32.16 76.24 -24.68
N CYS A 737 -31.10 76.09 -23.88
CA CYS A 737 -31.13 76.05 -22.42
C CYS A 737 -30.95 77.41 -21.71
N GLY A 738 -30.80 78.51 -22.45
CA GLY A 738 -30.69 79.86 -21.88
C GLY A 738 -29.30 80.49 -22.00
N ILE A 739 -29.03 81.49 -21.16
CA ILE A 739 -27.82 82.32 -21.22
C ILE A 739 -26.61 81.52 -20.73
N GLY A 740 -25.55 81.51 -21.54
CA GLY A 740 -24.32 80.77 -21.32
C GLY A 740 -23.15 81.62 -20.80
N ILE A 741 -21.98 81.02 -20.72
CA ILE A 741 -20.77 81.64 -20.14
C ILE A 741 -19.84 82.15 -21.24
N VAL A 742 -19.47 83.44 -21.17
CA VAL A 742 -18.52 84.09 -22.07
C VAL A 742 -17.14 84.23 -21.42
N ASN A 743 -16.06 84.08 -22.20
CA ASN A 743 -14.70 84.27 -21.73
C ASN A 743 -13.78 84.80 -22.85
N GLY A 744 -12.65 85.39 -22.45
CA GLY A 744 -11.68 85.99 -23.36
C GLY A 744 -12.09 87.34 -23.97
N SER A 745 -11.16 87.93 -24.70
CA SER A 745 -11.34 89.15 -25.48
C SER A 745 -10.28 89.17 -26.59
N ALA A 746 -10.53 89.86 -27.69
CA ALA A 746 -9.60 90.03 -28.80
C ALA A 746 -9.25 91.50 -29.01
N LYS A 747 -7.98 91.89 -28.80
CA LYS A 747 -7.50 93.27 -28.92
C LYS A 747 -6.85 93.52 -30.29
N ILE A 748 -7.48 94.38 -31.07
CA ILE A 748 -6.95 94.84 -32.36
C ILE A 748 -6.23 96.17 -32.18
N THR A 749 -5.00 96.27 -32.69
CA THR A 749 -4.20 97.50 -32.63
C THR A 749 -4.02 98.08 -34.03
N VAL A 750 -4.40 99.35 -34.22
CA VAL A 750 -4.32 100.06 -35.51
C VAL A 750 -3.10 100.97 -35.52
N LEU A 751 -2.29 100.88 -36.58
CA LEU A 751 -1.09 101.69 -36.77
C LEU A 751 -1.27 102.73 -37.90
N GLU A 752 -0.66 103.90 -37.73
CA GLU A 752 -0.68 105.02 -38.70
C GLU A 752 0.76 105.42 -39.09
N PRO A 753 1.09 105.56 -40.39
CA PRO A 753 2.45 105.87 -40.86
C PRO A 753 2.74 107.38 -41.00
N LEU A 754 4.02 107.73 -41.06
CA LEU A 754 4.58 109.06 -41.39
C LEU A 754 5.51 108.90 -42.61
N ALA A 755 5.53 109.89 -43.52
CA ALA A 755 6.25 109.87 -44.81
C ALA A 755 6.53 111.34 -45.27
N ASP A 756 7.13 111.69 -46.41
CA ASP A 756 7.64 110.97 -47.61
C ASP A 756 8.79 111.86 -48.23
N GLU A 757 9.34 111.78 -49.45
CA GLU A 757 9.10 111.02 -50.70
C GLU A 757 10.43 110.95 -51.54
N GLU A 758 10.34 110.63 -52.84
CA GLU A 758 11.33 110.74 -53.93
C GLU A 758 12.51 109.74 -53.99
N ALA A 759 12.86 109.15 -55.15
CA ALA A 759 12.26 109.23 -56.48
C ALA A 759 12.51 107.96 -57.34
N VAL A 760 11.70 107.77 -58.37
CA VAL A 760 11.89 106.84 -59.52
C VAL A 760 12.57 107.65 -60.65
N ILE A 761 13.48 107.19 -61.52
CA ILE A 761 13.76 105.88 -62.17
C ILE A 761 15.28 105.84 -62.49
N GLU A 762 15.93 104.67 -62.54
CA GLU A 762 16.96 104.37 -63.58
C GLU A 762 17.35 102.87 -63.65
N GLN A 763 17.15 102.23 -64.81
CA GLN A 763 17.53 100.83 -65.04
C GLN A 763 18.84 100.73 -65.81
N VAL A 764 19.94 100.38 -65.13
CA VAL A 764 21.12 99.84 -65.82
C VAL A 764 20.78 98.46 -66.38
N LYS A 765 20.97 98.27 -67.69
CA LYS A 765 20.74 97.00 -68.40
C LYS A 765 22.07 96.45 -68.91
N VAL A 766 22.25 95.14 -68.78
CA VAL A 766 23.46 94.41 -69.20
C VAL A 766 23.00 93.18 -69.97
N TYR A 767 23.28 93.12 -71.27
CA TYR A 767 22.80 92.06 -72.17
C TYR A 767 23.74 91.88 -73.38
N PRO A 768 23.75 90.71 -74.07
CA PRO A 768 23.27 89.43 -73.56
C PRO A 768 24.04 89.05 -72.28
N ASN A 769 23.39 88.29 -71.40
CA ASN A 769 23.90 87.95 -70.08
C ASN A 769 23.19 86.65 -69.63
N PRO A 770 23.82 85.46 -69.77
CA PRO A 770 25.24 85.24 -70.10
C PRO A 770 25.70 85.69 -71.49
N THR A 771 27.03 85.80 -71.67
CA THR A 771 27.69 86.04 -72.96
C THR A 771 29.04 85.32 -73.04
N SER A 772 29.58 85.12 -74.24
CA SER A 772 30.91 84.55 -74.49
C SER A 772 31.94 85.55 -75.03
N GLU A 773 31.49 86.53 -75.81
CA GLU A 773 32.37 87.41 -76.61
C GLU A 773 32.17 88.89 -76.32
N GLN A 774 30.93 89.39 -76.31
CA GLN A 774 30.66 90.82 -76.12
C GLN A 774 29.43 91.08 -75.22
N VAL A 775 29.46 92.17 -74.47
CA VAL A 775 28.32 92.64 -73.65
C VAL A 775 28.03 94.12 -73.90
N PHE A 776 26.73 94.41 -74.00
CA PHE A 776 26.18 95.76 -74.12
C PHE A 776 25.73 96.25 -72.73
N VAL A 777 26.10 97.48 -72.39
CA VAL A 777 25.72 98.16 -71.14
C VAL A 777 24.95 99.42 -71.48
N GLU A 778 23.66 99.45 -71.13
CA GLU A 778 22.82 100.65 -71.24
C GLU A 778 22.55 101.24 -69.88
N PHE A 779 22.69 102.56 -69.76
CA PHE A 779 22.24 103.36 -68.63
C PHE A 779 21.88 104.78 -69.11
N VAL A 780 21.33 105.62 -68.23
CA VAL A 780 21.14 107.05 -68.50
C VAL A 780 22.10 107.82 -67.58
N SER A 781 22.73 108.87 -68.11
CA SER A 781 23.61 109.77 -67.37
C SER A 781 22.91 111.11 -67.18
N SER A 782 22.76 111.54 -65.92
CA SER A 782 22.06 112.77 -65.54
C SER A 782 22.85 114.07 -65.80
N THR A 783 24.17 113.99 -65.95
CA THR A 783 25.00 115.13 -66.38
C THR A 783 25.94 114.77 -67.53
N SER A 784 26.63 115.78 -68.06
CA SER A 784 27.68 115.65 -69.08
C SER A 784 29.10 115.46 -68.50
N GLN A 785 29.24 115.08 -67.22
CA GLN A 785 30.54 114.85 -66.59
C GLN A 785 31.15 113.49 -66.96
N ASN A 786 32.37 113.23 -66.47
CA ASN A 786 33.01 111.90 -66.57
C ASN A 786 32.25 110.89 -65.70
N SER A 787 31.46 110.03 -66.35
CA SER A 787 30.96 108.79 -65.73
C SER A 787 31.93 107.64 -66.02
N SER A 788 31.96 106.59 -65.19
CA SER A 788 32.81 105.41 -65.44
C SER A 788 32.01 104.10 -65.38
N ILE A 789 32.27 103.19 -66.32
CA ILE A 789 31.87 101.79 -66.24
C ILE A 789 33.11 100.97 -65.88
N ASN A 790 33.01 100.13 -64.87
CA ASN A 790 34.07 99.26 -64.41
C ASN A 790 33.58 97.81 -64.42
N ILE A 791 34.26 96.92 -65.16
CA ILE A 791 34.07 95.48 -64.99
C ILE A 791 34.99 95.03 -63.86
N ILE A 792 34.43 94.44 -62.81
CA ILE A 792 35.11 93.89 -61.64
C ILE A 792 34.89 92.38 -61.56
N ASP A 793 35.89 91.64 -61.07
CA ASP A 793 35.71 90.22 -60.72
C ASP A 793 35.01 90.04 -59.36
N VAL A 794 34.73 88.79 -58.98
CA VAL A 794 34.15 88.43 -57.68
C VAL A 794 35.05 88.77 -56.47
N GLY A 795 36.33 89.05 -56.67
CA GLY A 795 37.23 89.59 -55.65
C GLY A 795 37.18 91.12 -55.53
N GLY A 796 36.38 91.80 -56.36
CA GLY A 796 36.27 93.25 -56.41
C GLY A 796 37.42 93.94 -57.18
N LYS A 797 38.32 93.19 -57.82
CA LYS A 797 39.41 93.74 -58.61
C LYS A 797 38.85 94.27 -59.93
N ILE A 798 39.18 95.52 -60.26
CA ILE A 798 38.84 96.12 -61.56
C ILE A 798 39.67 95.44 -62.65
N ILE A 799 38.97 94.87 -63.63
CA ILE A 799 39.54 94.22 -64.82
C ILE A 799 39.65 95.24 -65.96
N GLN A 800 38.63 96.07 -66.15
CA GLN A 800 38.61 97.13 -67.15
C GLN A 800 37.74 98.32 -66.70
N THR A 801 38.22 99.54 -66.95
CA THR A 801 37.46 100.78 -66.80
C THR A 801 37.26 101.43 -68.17
N ARG A 802 36.07 101.97 -68.43
CA ARG A 802 35.79 102.92 -69.52
C ARG A 802 35.19 104.19 -68.94
N ASN A 803 35.79 105.34 -69.26
CA ASN A 803 35.27 106.65 -68.88
C ASN A 803 34.46 107.22 -70.06
N ILE A 804 33.32 107.83 -69.76
CA ILE A 804 32.30 108.28 -70.71
C ILE A 804 31.96 109.74 -70.40
N LYS A 805 31.78 110.56 -71.44
CA LYS A 805 31.27 111.94 -71.33
C LYS A 805 30.05 112.09 -72.22
N GLY A 806 28.86 112.09 -71.63
CA GLY A 806 27.61 112.22 -72.38
C GLY A 806 26.42 112.41 -71.45
N LEU A 807 25.52 113.32 -71.82
CA LEU A 807 24.22 113.51 -71.16
C LEU A 807 23.20 112.56 -71.81
N GLY A 808 22.27 112.02 -71.01
CA GLY A 808 21.19 111.16 -71.51
C GLY A 808 21.61 109.68 -71.64
N LYS A 809 20.89 108.91 -72.47
CA LYS A 809 21.08 107.46 -72.58
C LYS A 809 22.43 107.10 -73.22
N GLN A 810 23.27 106.40 -72.47
CA GLN A 810 24.52 105.83 -72.92
C GLN A 810 24.32 104.34 -73.30
N HIS A 811 25.07 103.86 -74.29
CA HIS A 811 25.08 102.47 -74.73
C HIS A 811 26.51 102.09 -75.10
N GLU A 812 27.14 101.22 -74.31
CA GLU A 812 28.56 100.88 -74.43
C GLU A 812 28.76 99.38 -74.69
N VAL A 813 29.74 99.03 -75.53
CA VAL A 813 30.07 97.64 -75.87
C VAL A 813 31.43 97.25 -75.29
N PHE A 814 31.49 96.15 -74.54
CA PHE A 814 32.72 95.58 -74.01
C PHE A 814 32.99 94.22 -74.66
N ASP A 815 34.18 94.09 -75.24
CA ASP A 815 34.74 92.79 -75.63
C ASP A 815 35.26 92.07 -74.39
N VAL A 816 34.70 90.89 -74.14
CA VAL A 816 35.03 89.98 -73.05
C VAL A 816 35.51 88.61 -73.56
N SER A 817 35.73 88.46 -74.87
CA SER A 817 36.20 87.22 -75.51
C SER A 817 37.56 86.74 -74.99
N SER A 818 38.35 87.62 -74.38
CA SER A 818 39.63 87.30 -73.74
C SER A 818 39.52 86.93 -72.25
N TYR A 819 38.36 87.13 -71.61
CA TYR A 819 38.18 86.95 -70.17
C TYR A 819 37.96 85.45 -69.83
N SER A 820 38.16 85.05 -68.58
CA SER A 820 37.80 83.70 -68.13
C SER A 820 36.28 83.55 -68.01
N ALA A 821 35.76 82.33 -68.21
CA ALA A 821 34.37 82.03 -67.88
C ALA A 821 34.16 82.14 -66.35
N GLY A 822 33.03 82.71 -65.93
CA GLY A 822 32.73 82.97 -64.52
C GLY A 822 31.77 84.13 -64.29
N ILE A 823 31.64 84.52 -63.02
CA ILE A 823 30.82 85.66 -62.59
C ILE A 823 31.70 86.90 -62.48
N TYR A 824 31.22 88.00 -63.04
CA TYR A 824 31.78 89.35 -62.92
C TYR A 824 30.66 90.31 -62.49
N PHE A 825 30.99 91.56 -62.20
CA PHE A 825 30.00 92.62 -62.05
C PHE A 825 30.40 93.85 -62.86
N ILE A 826 29.41 94.54 -63.40
CA ILE A 826 29.55 95.84 -64.05
C ILE A 826 29.12 96.89 -63.03
N LYS A 827 30.07 97.67 -62.54
CA LYS A 827 29.86 98.84 -61.67
C LYS A 827 29.83 100.10 -62.54
N THR A 828 28.69 100.76 -62.65
CA THR A 828 28.56 102.10 -63.23
C THR A 828 28.62 103.14 -62.12
N ASP A 829 29.46 104.16 -62.29
CA ASP A 829 29.66 105.28 -61.35
C ASP A 829 29.39 106.59 -62.12
N SER A 830 28.29 107.28 -61.77
CA SER A 830 27.82 108.48 -62.47
C SER A 830 27.16 109.42 -61.46
N ASP A 831 27.55 110.69 -61.43
CA ASP A 831 26.98 111.73 -60.55
C ASP A 831 26.82 111.31 -59.06
N LYS A 832 27.84 110.63 -58.52
CA LYS A 832 27.87 110.03 -57.15
C LYS A 832 26.89 108.87 -56.91
N ARG A 833 26.19 108.39 -57.94
CA ARG A 833 25.36 107.17 -57.90
C ARG A 833 26.17 105.99 -58.41
N VAL A 834 26.24 104.95 -57.59
CA VAL A 834 26.83 103.65 -57.94
C VAL A 834 25.73 102.65 -58.20
N SER A 835 25.75 102.01 -59.37
CA SER A 835 24.90 100.85 -59.67
C SER A 835 25.78 99.65 -60.04
N ILE A 836 25.38 98.45 -59.61
CA ILE A 836 26.12 97.21 -59.83
C ILE A 836 25.18 96.17 -60.43
N LYS A 837 25.57 95.58 -61.56
CA LYS A 837 24.86 94.47 -62.20
C LYS A 837 25.78 93.27 -62.38
N LYS A 838 25.27 92.07 -62.08
CA LYS A 838 25.96 90.80 -62.32
C LYS A 838 26.12 90.60 -63.83
N LEU A 839 27.32 90.23 -64.26
CA LEU A 839 27.62 89.68 -65.58
C LEU A 839 28.01 88.20 -65.41
N ILE A 840 27.56 87.36 -66.34
CA ILE A 840 28.01 85.97 -66.44
C ILE A 840 28.72 85.82 -67.79
N ILE A 841 29.95 85.33 -67.74
CA ILE A 841 30.72 84.97 -68.94
C ILE A 841 30.75 83.44 -69.03
N GLU A 842 30.26 82.89 -70.13
CA GLU A 842 30.21 81.46 -70.43
C GLU A 842 30.97 81.22 -71.74
N LYS A 843 31.76 80.14 -71.81
CA LYS A 843 32.65 79.80 -72.94
C LYS A 843 32.61 78.31 -73.22
#